data_AF-A0A363SNT7-F1
#
_entry.id   AF-A0A363SNT7-F1
#
_cell.length_a   1.000
_cell.length_b   1.000
_cell.length_c   1.000
_cell.angle_alpha   90.00
_cell.angle_beta   90.00
_cell.angle_gamma   90.00
#
_symmetry.space_group_name_H-M   'P 1'
#
loop_
_entity.id
_entity.type
_entity.pdbx_description
1 polymer ?
#
loop_
_entity_poly.entity_id
_entity_poly.type
_entity_poly.pdbx_seq_one_letter_code
_entity_poly.pdbx_strand_id
1 'polypeptide(L)'
;MILVVMAALAYLVSSLGPELTVARQERQTQDALVQAREALIGYALKYRESQPDRMYGYLPLPDLGSSRNNNVGCTDEGCDANTFTGIAFDANGIGPSVVGRFPWRTLGTEPLRDGNGECLWLIVSSLHSRIHASSWPYLPAMNGDTLGQFDIVVANGGAALASALAGPHERPVAVIFSPGPPLPGQDRSPSATDNVKVCGGNYDAKNYLDPNNAAALGGVTNYLAGTNAASGSTGDSDPSNDPDTPKSLSTRGKVFASGSNFHASGCQGSDCALLANDNSLALAPDALFSAIRKSSYYRTDINSMLDRMTNCLRDKFVAGGFAPAAIGGYLPPADKSAGRIPADACYDSTQVPLGYFDHYQEMIFVAKPNSGNFTVNGDASCAGVLLFANQRGTGQTRASTATRNALTNYLEGDNSPSYDANLNAITNVGTTFSGASLFGRVTASRTNPQDVARCLQGATWRSDLPDCQTVDQDIARCVPAGASFTTVTSPALGANQLVAYDAGTRTLTLGRENVVTWYGNDADALFGCAWFSESRSLGSGIRSYFKFQFKEVGSNVGFNGFVFAIADAIKNSPNNFTRCGAGASHLGYSGNNGVTGMIEFPKIGIEFDQGRNAGFSEVADLTVAQPGRNDPCGTSGCGGTAGYNSHAAIVYWGHEVPEADGAYFINSPEADDNVHGFPSAPPGVRPPPRSHANPATETGIKFVNLRDNPNDSSLYHVRVELTPTRASNADASLSNTVMRTEVWIADNATTSASRIAALKNTTRPMSLQDSTFASTLGDTATLYDVKVEPSSCTFGAPTDTCPSGQACGTGDMCYRPALERIQLGFTGSQRTSDQEVEIQDFFTTWLE
;
A
#
# COMPACT_ATOMS: atom_id res chain seq x y z
N MET A 1 74.34 -0.21 -3.24
CA MET A 1 72.94 -0.60 -3.56
C MET A 1 72.02 -0.54 -2.35
N ILE A 2 72.41 -1.07 -1.18
CA ILE A 2 71.62 -1.00 0.08
C ILE A 2 71.27 0.45 0.49
N LEU A 3 72.19 1.41 0.37
CA LEU A 3 71.94 2.82 0.68
C LEU A 3 70.89 3.50 -0.20
N VAL A 4 70.79 3.11 -1.48
CA VAL A 4 69.80 3.67 -2.43
C VAL A 4 68.42 3.09 -2.16
N VAL A 5 68.34 1.79 -1.81
CA VAL A 5 67.10 1.14 -1.40
C VAL A 5 66.58 1.71 -0.08
N MET A 6 67.46 1.97 0.90
CA MET A 6 67.09 2.59 2.17
C MET A 6 66.65 4.05 1.99
N ALA A 7 67.30 4.82 1.10
CA ALA A 7 66.90 6.19 0.79
C ALA A 7 65.55 6.25 0.03
N ALA A 8 65.30 5.33 -0.90
CA ALA A 8 64.02 5.22 -1.60
C ALA A 8 62.88 4.78 -0.67
N LEU A 9 63.16 3.86 0.28
CA LEU A 9 62.19 3.46 1.30
C LEU A 9 61.93 4.58 2.30
N ALA A 10 62.95 5.32 2.74
CA ALA A 10 62.80 6.48 3.61
C ALA A 10 62.03 7.61 2.93
N TYR A 11 62.27 7.85 1.63
CA TYR A 11 61.52 8.81 0.83
C TYR A 11 60.05 8.41 0.68
N LEU A 12 59.77 7.13 0.37
CA LEU A 12 58.42 6.59 0.28
C LEU A 12 57.67 6.68 1.63
N VAL A 13 58.33 6.33 2.73
CA VAL A 13 57.80 6.46 4.10
C VAL A 13 57.58 7.93 4.50
N SER A 14 58.45 8.85 4.08
CA SER A 14 58.27 10.29 4.31
C SER A 14 57.17 10.92 3.44
N SER A 15 56.88 10.33 2.28
CA SER A 15 55.78 10.74 1.39
C SER A 15 54.40 10.23 1.85
N LEU A 16 54.37 9.29 2.81
CA LEU A 16 53.17 8.91 3.57
C LEU A 16 53.05 9.86 4.79
N GLY A 17 52.78 11.13 4.52
CA GLY A 17 52.63 12.13 5.58
C GLY A 17 51.47 11.83 6.55
N PRO A 18 51.52 12.35 7.79
CA PRO A 18 50.44 12.19 8.77
C PRO A 18 49.07 12.67 8.25
N GLU A 19 49.04 13.68 7.37
CA GLU A 19 47.81 14.18 6.75
C GLU A 19 47.11 13.14 5.87
N LEU A 20 47.85 12.33 5.11
CA LEU A 20 47.27 11.24 4.30
C LEU A 20 46.66 10.15 5.17
N THR A 21 47.25 9.89 6.34
CA THR A 21 46.72 8.90 7.29
C THR A 21 45.44 9.40 7.93
N VAL A 22 45.41 10.66 8.39
CA VAL A 22 44.20 11.29 8.94
C VAL A 22 43.08 11.34 7.90
N ALA A 23 43.37 11.78 6.68
CA ALA A 23 42.38 11.81 5.60
C ALA A 23 41.82 10.42 5.26
N ARG A 24 42.67 9.37 5.31
CA ARG A 24 42.22 7.99 5.13
C ARG A 24 41.29 7.54 6.27
N GLN A 25 41.63 7.85 7.51
CA GLN A 25 40.82 7.50 8.67
C GLN A 25 39.46 8.22 8.62
N GLU A 26 39.43 9.51 8.29
CA GLU A 26 38.20 10.28 8.13
C GLU A 26 37.30 9.68 7.05
N ARG A 27 37.89 9.28 5.92
CA ARG A 27 37.14 8.59 4.85
C ARG A 27 36.56 7.26 5.32
N GLN A 28 37.34 6.43 6.02
CA GLN A 28 36.85 5.16 6.58
C GLN A 28 35.71 5.39 7.57
N THR A 29 35.82 6.39 8.44
CA THR A 29 34.76 6.79 9.35
C THR A 29 33.50 7.21 8.59
N GLN A 30 33.62 8.04 7.55
CA GLN A 30 32.48 8.48 6.75
C GLN A 30 31.80 7.30 6.03
N ASP A 31 32.58 6.41 5.42
CA ASP A 31 32.05 5.22 4.73
C ASP A 31 31.28 4.32 5.71
N ALA A 32 31.82 4.09 6.91
CA ALA A 32 31.16 3.31 7.95
C ALA A 32 29.87 3.97 8.46
N LEU A 33 29.88 5.29 8.69
CA LEU A 33 28.70 6.05 9.12
C LEU A 33 27.59 6.04 8.06
N VAL A 34 27.93 6.17 6.78
CA VAL A 34 26.98 6.09 5.67
C VAL A 34 26.37 4.68 5.61
N GLN A 35 27.20 3.63 5.66
CA GLN A 35 26.70 2.25 5.67
C GLN A 35 25.76 1.98 6.86
N ALA A 36 26.09 2.49 8.05
CA ALA A 36 25.25 2.39 9.24
C ALA A 36 23.88 3.08 9.05
N ARG A 37 23.85 4.28 8.46
CA ARG A 37 22.60 4.99 8.16
C ARG A 37 21.74 4.21 7.17
N GLU A 38 22.32 3.72 6.09
CA GLU A 38 21.55 2.96 5.08
C GLU A 38 20.96 1.67 5.68
N ALA A 39 21.67 1.02 6.62
CA ALA A 39 21.14 -0.13 7.34
C ALA A 39 19.95 0.22 8.24
N LEU A 40 19.97 1.36 8.95
CA LEU A 40 18.83 1.85 9.74
C LEU A 40 17.61 2.17 8.87
N ILE A 41 17.83 2.83 7.72
CA ILE A 41 16.76 3.11 6.75
C ILE A 41 16.18 1.78 6.23
N GLY A 42 17.03 0.79 5.93
CA GLY A 42 16.61 -0.54 5.52
C GLY A 42 15.77 -1.27 6.57
N TYR A 43 16.10 -1.11 7.86
CA TYR A 43 15.29 -1.65 8.95
C TYR A 43 13.91 -0.97 9.02
N ALA A 44 13.88 0.37 9.02
CA ALA A 44 12.62 1.14 9.09
C ALA A 44 11.68 0.83 7.92
N LEU A 45 12.25 0.53 6.75
CA LEU A 45 11.53 0.08 5.55
C LEU A 45 10.92 -1.32 5.68
N LYS A 46 11.53 -2.22 6.45
CA LYS A 46 11.05 -3.61 6.60
C LYS A 46 10.20 -3.82 7.85
N TYR A 47 10.25 -2.90 8.81
CA TYR A 47 9.66 -3.09 10.13
C TYR A 47 8.17 -3.49 10.05
N ARG A 48 7.38 -2.77 9.24
CA ARG A 48 5.96 -3.06 9.01
C ARG A 48 5.71 -4.46 8.44
N GLU A 49 6.59 -4.99 7.60
CA GLU A 49 6.42 -6.32 7.02
C GLU A 49 6.48 -7.43 8.09
N SER A 50 7.20 -7.17 9.19
CA SER A 50 7.24 -8.05 10.36
C SER A 50 6.23 -7.70 11.45
N GLN A 51 5.63 -6.50 11.38
CA GLN A 51 4.70 -5.94 12.36
C GLN A 51 3.54 -5.24 11.61
N PRO A 52 2.56 -6.00 11.09
CA PRO A 52 1.55 -5.47 10.16
C PRO A 52 0.63 -4.38 10.74
N ASP A 53 0.53 -4.30 12.06
CA ASP A 53 -0.22 -3.30 12.82
C ASP A 53 0.61 -2.05 13.16
N ARG A 54 1.91 -2.03 12.79
CA ARG A 54 2.83 -0.91 13.02
C ARG A 54 3.27 -0.24 11.73
N MET A 55 3.73 1.01 11.85
CA MET A 55 4.13 1.83 10.72
C MET A 55 5.59 1.64 10.32
N TYR A 56 5.92 2.12 9.12
CA TYR A 56 7.30 2.40 8.75
C TYR A 56 7.84 3.55 9.59
N GLY A 57 9.17 3.63 9.74
CA GLY A 57 9.83 4.75 10.45
C GLY A 57 10.34 4.40 11.84
N TYR A 58 9.88 3.30 12.43
CA TYR A 58 10.46 2.79 13.68
C TYR A 58 11.87 2.25 13.47
N LEU A 59 12.74 2.51 14.43
CA LEU A 59 14.16 2.15 14.44
C LEU A 59 14.44 1.09 15.51
N PRO A 60 15.45 0.22 15.30
CA PRO A 60 15.87 -0.73 16.31
C PRO A 60 16.52 0.00 17.47
N LEU A 61 16.55 -0.64 18.63
CA LEU A 61 17.35 -0.15 19.73
C LEU A 61 18.84 -0.32 19.43
N PRO A 62 19.72 0.44 20.09
CA PRO A 62 21.12 0.07 20.11
C PRO A 62 21.35 -1.24 20.89
N ASP A 63 22.53 -1.83 20.70
CA ASP A 63 23.04 -2.91 21.54
C ASP A 63 23.47 -2.34 22.90
N LEU A 64 22.85 -2.85 23.96
CA LEU A 64 23.08 -2.45 25.35
C LEU A 64 23.93 -3.45 26.15
N GLY A 65 24.47 -4.48 25.49
CA GLY A 65 25.22 -5.56 26.10
C GLY A 65 24.34 -6.67 26.64
N SER A 66 24.93 -7.86 26.81
CA SER A 66 24.20 -9.08 27.20
C SER A 66 23.52 -8.99 28.57
N SER A 67 23.98 -8.12 29.47
CA SER A 67 23.37 -7.93 30.79
C SER A 67 22.09 -7.10 30.77
N ARG A 68 21.88 -6.29 29.71
CA ARG A 68 20.73 -5.38 29.58
C ARG A 68 19.86 -5.66 28.37
N ASN A 69 20.35 -6.44 27.41
CA ASN A 69 19.60 -6.88 26.25
C ASN A 69 18.58 -7.97 26.65
N ASN A 70 17.30 -7.73 26.38
CA ASN A 70 16.21 -8.69 26.61
C ASN A 70 15.60 -9.24 25.30
N ASN A 71 16.34 -9.16 24.20
CA ASN A 71 15.96 -9.74 22.93
C ASN A 71 16.16 -11.27 22.96
N VAL A 72 15.09 -11.99 23.30
CA VAL A 72 15.09 -13.46 23.38
C VAL A 72 15.53 -14.12 22.06
N GLY A 73 15.36 -13.45 20.92
CA GLY A 73 15.80 -13.95 19.61
C GLY A 73 17.28 -13.71 19.29
N CYS A 74 17.97 -12.84 20.05
CA CYS A 74 19.35 -12.43 19.78
C CYS A 74 19.94 -11.72 21.01
N THR A 75 20.70 -12.42 21.86
CA THR A 75 21.31 -11.84 23.08
C THR A 75 22.83 -11.60 22.96
N ASP A 76 23.41 -11.93 21.81
CA ASP A 76 24.85 -11.77 21.56
C ASP A 76 25.21 -10.29 21.30
N GLU A 77 26.50 -9.97 21.40
CA GLU A 77 27.02 -8.66 20.97
C GLU A 77 26.60 -8.34 19.53
N GLY A 78 26.19 -7.09 19.31
CA GLY A 78 25.68 -6.60 18.03
C GLY A 78 24.18 -6.83 17.82
N CYS A 79 23.49 -7.51 18.73
CA CYS A 79 22.04 -7.59 18.72
C CYS A 79 21.44 -6.33 19.37
N ASP A 80 20.37 -5.82 18.79
CA ASP A 80 19.60 -4.76 19.44
C ASP A 80 18.89 -5.27 20.70
N ALA A 81 18.65 -4.36 21.65
CA ALA A 81 18.14 -4.75 22.96
C ALA A 81 16.70 -5.31 22.95
N ASN A 82 15.88 -5.00 21.93
CA ASN A 82 14.41 -5.20 21.88
C ASN A 82 13.62 -4.51 23.02
N THR A 83 14.02 -4.72 24.26
CA THR A 83 13.62 -4.04 25.49
C THR A 83 14.77 -4.17 26.51
N PHE A 84 14.69 -3.57 27.71
CA PHE A 84 15.74 -3.70 28.72
C PHE A 84 15.22 -3.51 30.15
N THR A 85 15.94 -4.07 31.11
CA THR A 85 15.62 -3.95 32.54
C THR A 85 15.68 -2.49 33.00
N GLY A 86 14.65 -2.06 33.73
CA GLY A 86 14.56 -0.70 34.27
C GLY A 86 14.05 0.34 33.27
N ILE A 87 13.49 -0.09 32.13
CA ILE A 87 12.79 0.80 31.21
C ILE A 87 11.56 1.43 31.90
N ALA A 88 11.36 2.72 31.69
CA ALA A 88 10.20 3.46 32.14
C ALA A 88 9.44 3.99 30.91
N PHE A 89 8.13 3.78 30.90
CA PHE A 89 7.25 4.28 29.85
C PHE A 89 6.41 5.45 30.36
N ASP A 90 6.08 6.38 29.48
CA ASP A 90 5.11 7.43 29.78
C ASP A 90 3.66 6.90 29.77
N ALA A 91 2.69 7.80 29.96
CA ALA A 91 1.27 7.44 30.07
C ALA A 91 0.69 6.74 28.82
N ASN A 92 1.24 6.99 27.63
CA ASN A 92 0.79 6.35 26.39
C ASN A 92 1.71 5.21 25.95
N GLY A 93 2.66 4.81 26.80
CA GLY A 93 3.52 3.67 26.56
C GLY A 93 4.75 3.98 25.71
N ILE A 94 5.20 5.24 25.62
CA ILE A 94 6.46 5.61 24.97
C ILE A 94 7.64 5.41 25.92
N GLY A 95 8.66 4.70 25.44
CA GLY A 95 9.89 4.45 26.19
C GLY A 95 10.83 5.66 26.22
N PRO A 96 12.01 5.55 26.83
CA PRO A 96 13.01 6.61 26.77
C PRO A 96 13.77 6.61 25.44
N SER A 97 14.51 7.68 25.17
CA SER A 97 15.60 7.63 24.19
C SER A 97 16.72 6.72 24.72
N VAL A 98 17.41 6.07 23.79
CA VAL A 98 18.40 5.05 24.13
C VAL A 98 19.66 5.25 23.28
N VAL A 99 20.82 5.23 23.92
CA VAL A 99 22.15 5.23 23.32
C VAL A 99 22.91 3.95 23.70
N GLY A 100 23.60 3.36 22.74
CA GLY A 100 24.40 2.15 22.93
C GLY A 100 25.22 1.84 21.68
N ARG A 101 25.78 0.64 21.58
CA ARG A 101 26.55 0.25 20.40
C ARG A 101 25.64 0.04 19.19
N PHE A 102 26.18 0.24 18.00
CA PHE A 102 25.44 0.00 16.77
C PHE A 102 25.08 -1.50 16.65
N PRO A 103 23.80 -1.87 16.46
CA PRO A 103 23.33 -3.25 16.50
C PRO A 103 23.56 -3.94 15.14
N TRP A 104 24.83 -4.07 14.74
CA TRP A 104 25.25 -4.57 13.42
C TRP A 104 24.65 -5.94 13.08
N ARG A 105 24.48 -6.82 14.07
CA ARG A 105 23.94 -8.17 13.87
C ARG A 105 22.45 -8.14 13.56
N THR A 106 21.67 -7.35 14.30
CA THR A 106 20.24 -7.12 14.01
C THR A 106 20.06 -6.49 12.64
N LEU A 107 20.95 -5.56 12.27
CA LEU A 107 20.89 -4.83 11.01
C LEU A 107 21.50 -5.59 9.81
N GLY A 108 22.07 -6.78 10.04
CA GLY A 108 22.64 -7.62 8.99
C GLY A 108 23.90 -7.02 8.35
N THR A 109 24.64 -6.19 9.07
CA THR A 109 25.94 -5.67 8.65
C THR A 109 27.08 -6.42 9.34
N GLU A 110 28.29 -6.28 8.82
CA GLU A 110 29.49 -6.58 9.60
C GLU A 110 29.66 -5.54 10.74
N PRO A 111 30.50 -5.82 11.76
CA PRO A 111 30.84 -4.86 12.80
C PRO A 111 31.55 -3.63 12.20
N LEU A 112 30.80 -2.55 11.98
CA LEU A 112 31.29 -1.31 11.39
C LEU A 112 32.21 -0.58 12.37
N ARG A 113 33.37 -0.15 11.87
CA ARG A 113 34.40 0.54 12.66
C ARG A 113 34.79 1.86 12.04
N ASP A 114 35.11 2.81 12.90
CA ASP A 114 35.69 4.09 12.50
C ASP A 114 37.16 3.93 12.06
N GLY A 115 37.77 5.02 11.55
CA GLY A 115 39.17 5.03 11.14
C GLY A 115 40.20 4.79 12.26
N ASN A 116 39.77 4.78 13.53
CA ASN A 116 40.59 4.44 14.69
C ASN A 116 40.36 3.01 15.19
N GLY A 117 39.48 2.25 14.52
CA GLY A 117 39.17 0.86 14.86
C GLY A 117 38.07 0.70 15.91
N GLU A 118 37.41 1.77 16.33
CA GLU A 118 36.32 1.72 17.32
C GLU A 118 35.00 1.36 16.66
N CYS A 119 34.18 0.57 17.36
CA CYS A 119 32.82 0.29 16.88
C CYS A 119 31.92 1.52 16.99
N LEU A 120 30.99 1.64 16.04
CA LEU A 120 30.02 2.73 16.03
C LEU A 120 29.02 2.64 17.19
N TRP A 121 28.51 3.79 17.61
CA TRP A 121 27.43 3.93 18.58
C TRP A 121 26.19 4.51 17.92
N LEU A 122 25.03 4.26 18.50
CA LEU A 122 23.73 4.69 18.00
C LEU A 122 22.92 5.26 19.16
N ILE A 123 22.37 6.46 18.98
CA ILE A 123 21.27 6.99 19.79
C ILE A 123 20.00 7.05 18.96
N VAL A 124 18.87 6.65 19.55
CA VAL A 124 17.54 6.66 18.92
C VAL A 124 16.57 7.48 19.77
N SER A 125 15.82 8.35 19.10
CA SER A 125 14.78 9.21 19.67
C SER A 125 13.63 8.36 20.20
N SER A 126 13.01 8.74 21.32
CA SER A 126 11.97 7.92 21.93
C SER A 126 10.76 7.72 21.01
N LEU A 127 10.36 8.76 20.27
CA LEU A 127 9.20 8.70 19.37
C LEU A 127 9.40 7.79 18.16
N HIS A 128 10.66 7.53 17.78
CA HIS A 128 11.02 6.64 16.66
C HIS A 128 11.57 5.30 17.12
N SER A 129 11.67 5.08 18.43
CA SER A 129 12.06 3.79 18.98
C SER A 129 10.97 2.76 18.74
N ARG A 130 11.35 1.52 18.41
CA ARG A 130 10.39 0.43 18.26
C ARG A 130 9.74 -0.04 19.58
N ILE A 131 10.21 0.40 20.74
CA ILE A 131 9.67 -0.05 22.03
C ILE A 131 8.41 0.74 22.39
N HIS A 132 7.32 0.01 22.61
CA HIS A 132 6.08 0.56 23.18
C HIS A 132 5.50 -0.41 24.20
N ALA A 133 4.93 0.12 25.29
CA ALA A 133 4.25 -0.69 26.31
C ALA A 133 2.73 -0.80 26.09
N SER A 134 2.14 0.10 25.30
CA SER A 134 0.71 0.13 25.03
C SER A 134 0.32 -0.82 23.90
N SER A 135 -0.87 -1.39 24.03
CA SER A 135 -1.61 -1.96 22.91
C SER A 135 -2.36 -0.86 22.17
N TRP A 136 -2.64 -1.12 20.90
CA TRP A 136 -3.36 -0.28 19.95
C TRP A 136 -4.49 0.59 20.55
N PRO A 137 -4.63 1.87 20.15
CA PRO A 137 -3.86 2.57 19.11
C PRO A 137 -2.45 2.99 19.59
N TYR A 138 -1.47 2.95 18.69
CA TYR A 138 -0.09 3.36 18.99
C TYR A 138 0.04 4.88 18.92
N LEU A 139 0.40 5.51 20.05
CA LEU A 139 0.60 6.95 20.17
C LEU A 139 2.06 7.27 20.55
N PRO A 140 2.62 8.41 20.08
CA PRO A 140 2.02 9.34 19.13
C PRO A 140 2.02 8.79 17.70
N ALA A 141 1.41 9.54 16.77
CA ALA A 141 1.38 9.17 15.36
C ALA A 141 2.80 8.98 14.79
N MET A 142 3.00 7.96 13.94
CA MET A 142 4.25 7.64 13.27
C MET A 142 4.12 7.93 11.77
N ASN A 143 4.63 9.08 11.36
CA ASN A 143 4.62 9.58 9.99
C ASN A 143 5.77 10.59 9.79
N GLY A 144 5.84 11.27 8.64
CA GLY A 144 6.89 12.25 8.36
C GLY A 144 6.92 13.48 9.28
N ASP A 145 5.84 13.75 10.02
CA ASP A 145 5.71 14.85 10.99
C ASP A 145 6.06 14.43 12.43
N THR A 146 6.34 13.16 12.69
CA THR A 146 6.84 12.70 14.00
C THR A 146 8.19 13.36 14.27
N LEU A 147 8.33 14.07 15.39
CA LEU A 147 9.52 14.86 15.68
C LEU A 147 10.69 13.97 16.15
N GLY A 148 11.90 14.37 15.77
CA GLY A 148 13.11 13.95 16.47
C GLY A 148 13.30 14.73 17.77
N GLN A 149 14.05 14.16 18.70
CA GLN A 149 14.24 14.71 20.05
C GLN A 149 15.67 15.19 20.32
N PHE A 150 16.50 15.24 19.27
CA PHE A 150 17.90 15.64 19.39
C PHE A 150 18.15 17.00 18.73
N ASP A 151 18.92 17.84 19.39
CA ASP A 151 19.42 19.10 18.83
C ASP A 151 20.91 18.96 18.56
N ILE A 152 21.34 19.27 17.34
CA ILE A 152 22.76 19.21 16.97
C ILE A 152 23.38 20.56 17.27
N VAL A 153 24.28 20.61 18.24
CA VAL A 153 24.96 21.84 18.65
C VAL A 153 26.43 21.85 18.22
N VAL A 154 26.92 23.02 17.85
CA VAL A 154 28.25 23.22 17.27
C VAL A 154 29.00 24.35 17.95
N ALA A 155 30.33 24.24 17.94
CA ALA A 155 31.20 25.31 18.37
C ALA A 155 31.30 26.39 17.29
N ASN A 156 31.06 27.65 17.66
CA ASN A 156 31.06 28.80 16.74
C ASN A 156 31.97 29.95 17.20
N GLY A 157 32.88 29.69 18.15
CA GLY A 157 33.75 30.70 18.76
C GLY A 157 33.12 31.47 19.92
N GLY A 158 31.87 31.18 20.29
CA GLY A 158 31.19 31.77 21.45
C GLY A 158 31.39 30.98 22.75
N ALA A 159 30.85 31.52 23.84
CA ALA A 159 30.93 30.94 25.19
C ALA A 159 29.99 29.74 25.43
N ALA A 160 29.15 29.41 24.46
CA ALA A 160 28.26 28.27 24.48
C ALA A 160 28.21 27.64 23.08
N LEU A 161 27.92 26.34 23.02
CA LEU A 161 27.59 25.69 21.76
C LEU A 161 26.25 26.23 21.25
N ALA A 162 26.13 26.40 19.94
CA ALA A 162 24.93 26.92 19.29
C ALA A 162 24.23 25.80 18.51
N SER A 163 22.89 25.78 18.51
CA SER A 163 22.14 24.89 17.63
C SER A 163 22.51 25.15 16.17
N ALA A 164 22.69 24.05 15.44
CA ALA A 164 22.95 24.05 14.01
C ALA A 164 21.69 23.77 13.17
N LEU A 165 20.53 23.64 13.83
CA LEU A 165 19.24 23.31 13.22
C LEU A 165 18.35 24.55 13.12
N ALA A 166 17.61 24.68 12.02
CA ALA A 166 16.71 25.80 11.80
C ALA A 166 15.34 25.62 12.46
N GLY A 167 14.93 24.39 12.80
CA GLY A 167 13.65 24.14 13.45
C GLY A 167 13.42 22.70 13.92
N PRO A 168 12.26 22.42 14.57
CA PRO A 168 11.98 21.13 15.20
C PRO A 168 12.01 19.93 14.26
N HIS A 169 11.61 20.11 13.00
CA HIS A 169 11.57 19.03 12.00
C HIS A 169 12.94 18.62 11.45
N GLU A 170 13.99 19.41 11.72
CA GLU A 170 15.38 19.04 11.40
C GLU A 170 16.04 18.22 12.52
N ARG A 171 15.37 18.09 13.68
CA ARG A 171 15.87 17.32 14.82
C ARG A 171 16.04 15.86 14.41
N PRO A 172 17.23 15.26 14.57
CA PRO A 172 17.44 13.87 14.18
C PRO A 172 16.56 12.90 14.97
N VAL A 173 16.11 11.84 14.29
CA VAL A 173 15.44 10.69 14.89
C VAL A 173 16.44 9.66 15.41
N ALA A 174 17.65 9.68 14.84
CA ALA A 174 18.80 8.93 15.30
C ALA A 174 20.10 9.65 14.97
N VAL A 175 21.13 9.41 15.77
CA VAL A 175 22.50 9.83 15.48
C VAL A 175 23.42 8.63 15.64
N ILE A 176 24.26 8.40 14.64
CA ILE A 176 25.29 7.36 14.66
C ILE A 176 26.61 8.06 14.97
N PHE A 177 27.32 7.59 15.99
CA PHE A 177 28.58 8.17 16.44
C PHE A 177 29.78 7.29 16.09
N SER A 178 30.87 7.96 15.77
CA SER A 178 32.24 7.47 15.67
C SER A 178 33.01 8.01 16.87
N PRO A 179 33.31 7.19 17.89
CA PRO A 179 33.94 7.64 19.14
C PRO A 179 35.36 8.21 19.00
N GLY A 180 36.05 7.91 17.89
CA GLY A 180 37.43 8.33 17.72
C GLY A 180 38.38 7.77 18.79
N PRO A 181 39.61 8.32 18.89
CA PRO A 181 40.56 7.90 19.92
C PRO A 181 40.10 8.35 21.31
N PRO A 182 40.42 7.61 22.39
CA PRO A 182 39.97 7.93 23.74
C PRO A 182 40.51 9.28 24.24
N LEU A 183 39.63 10.09 24.83
CA LEU A 183 39.99 11.33 25.53
C LEU A 183 40.32 11.06 27.01
N PRO A 184 41.04 11.99 27.69
CA PRO A 184 41.35 11.82 29.12
C PRO A 184 40.11 11.55 29.99
N GLY A 185 40.18 10.48 30.78
CA GLY A 185 39.12 10.05 31.69
C GLY A 185 38.13 9.06 31.10
N GLN A 186 38.17 8.78 29.79
CA GLN A 186 37.40 7.70 29.18
C GLN A 186 38.03 6.33 29.48
N ASP A 187 37.34 5.49 30.25
CA ASP A 187 37.80 4.14 30.58
C ASP A 187 37.16 3.09 29.66
N ARG A 188 37.89 2.71 28.61
CA ARG A 188 37.46 1.68 27.64
C ARG A 188 37.92 0.26 28.03
N SER A 189 38.13 -0.02 29.32
CA SER A 189 38.50 -1.34 29.81
C SER A 189 37.40 -2.40 29.53
N PRO A 190 37.76 -3.69 29.39
CA PRO A 190 36.81 -4.76 29.11
C PRO A 190 35.65 -4.83 30.13
N SER A 191 34.43 -5.07 29.64
CA SER A 191 33.25 -5.25 30.51
C SER A 191 33.45 -6.45 31.44
N ALA A 192 33.09 -6.27 32.71
CA ALA A 192 33.06 -7.35 33.70
C ALA A 192 31.71 -8.11 33.68
N THR A 193 30.67 -7.55 33.08
CA THR A 193 29.29 -8.05 33.14
C THR A 193 28.72 -8.47 31.79
N ASP A 194 29.28 -7.98 30.69
CA ASP A 194 28.80 -8.22 29.34
C ASP A 194 29.75 -9.10 28.53
N ASN A 195 29.17 -9.93 27.68
CA ASN A 195 29.91 -10.77 26.75
C ASN A 195 30.35 -9.95 25.54
N VAL A 196 31.57 -9.43 25.57
CA VAL A 196 32.15 -8.62 24.49
C VAL A 196 33.29 -9.38 23.81
N LYS A 197 33.12 -9.77 22.55
CA LYS A 197 34.08 -10.56 21.77
C LYS A 197 34.66 -9.80 20.58
N VAL A 198 33.90 -8.87 20.00
CA VAL A 198 34.22 -8.22 18.73
C VAL A 198 34.69 -6.79 18.97
N CYS A 199 33.88 -5.95 19.59
CA CYS A 199 34.19 -4.52 19.73
C CYS A 199 35.15 -4.22 20.89
N GLY A 200 35.34 -5.15 21.83
CA GLY A 200 36.17 -4.96 23.02
C GLY A 200 35.58 -3.95 24.02
N GLY A 201 36.23 -3.71 25.15
CA GLY A 201 35.83 -2.69 26.13
C GLY A 201 34.47 -2.91 26.80
N ASN A 202 33.75 -1.83 27.15
CA ASN A 202 32.50 -1.86 27.93
C ASN A 202 31.32 -1.10 27.26
N TYR A 203 30.13 -1.19 27.87
CA TYR A 203 28.88 -0.59 27.36
C TYR A 203 28.48 0.72 28.05
N ASP A 204 29.37 1.37 28.82
CA ASP A 204 29.10 2.69 29.40
C ASP A 204 29.36 3.78 28.36
N ALA A 205 28.30 4.42 27.87
CA ALA A 205 28.36 5.38 26.77
C ALA A 205 29.30 6.55 27.06
N LYS A 206 29.45 6.99 28.32
CA LYS A 206 30.33 8.11 28.69
C LYS A 206 31.82 7.82 28.48
N ASN A 207 32.20 6.54 28.45
CA ASN A 207 33.58 6.10 28.22
C ASN A 207 33.97 6.13 26.74
N TYR A 208 33.02 6.43 25.85
CA TYR A 208 33.24 6.46 24.40
C TYR A 208 32.80 7.79 23.82
N LEU A 209 31.64 8.29 24.25
CA LEU A 209 30.99 9.48 23.72
C LEU A 209 31.27 10.71 24.57
N ASP A 210 31.42 11.85 23.90
CA ASP A 210 31.92 13.07 24.47
C ASP A 210 30.84 13.99 25.04
N PRO A 211 31.19 14.85 26.02
CA PRO A 211 32.44 14.83 26.78
C PRO A 211 32.31 13.88 27.97
N ASN A 212 33.39 13.20 28.33
CA ASN A 212 33.41 12.33 29.53
C ASN A 212 32.96 13.07 30.82
N ASN A 213 33.24 14.37 30.93
CA ASN A 213 32.69 15.25 31.96
C ASN A 213 31.72 16.25 31.33
N ALA A 214 30.43 16.16 31.68
CA ALA A 214 29.38 17.04 31.17
C ALA A 214 29.70 18.54 31.31
N ALA A 215 30.41 18.96 32.37
CA ALA A 215 30.78 20.36 32.58
C ALA A 215 31.75 20.89 31.50
N ALA A 216 32.49 20.01 30.82
CA ALA A 216 33.46 20.41 29.80
C ALA A 216 32.81 21.12 28.60
N LEU A 217 31.60 20.73 28.21
CA LEU A 217 30.84 21.37 27.13
C LEU A 217 29.58 22.07 27.65
N GLY A 218 29.65 22.66 28.85
CA GLY A 218 28.53 23.44 29.41
C GLY A 218 27.25 22.61 29.64
N GLY A 219 27.39 21.31 29.92
CA GLY A 219 26.28 20.38 30.15
C GLY A 219 25.87 19.56 28.91
N VAL A 220 26.38 19.90 27.72
CA VAL A 220 26.13 19.12 26.50
C VAL A 220 26.87 17.78 26.57
N THR A 221 26.17 16.69 26.27
CA THR A 221 26.68 15.32 26.33
C THR A 221 26.07 14.46 25.24
N ASN A 222 26.88 13.61 24.60
CA ASN A 222 26.44 12.62 23.62
C ASN A 222 25.89 11.33 24.25
N TYR A 223 25.76 11.30 25.57
CA TYR A 223 25.17 10.22 26.36
C TYR A 223 24.00 10.70 27.23
N LEU A 224 23.32 9.77 27.89
CA LEU A 224 22.11 9.98 28.69
C LEU A 224 22.37 9.71 30.18
N ALA A 225 21.38 9.93 31.05
CA ALA A 225 21.57 9.90 32.50
C ALA A 225 21.35 8.53 33.16
N GLY A 226 20.67 7.60 32.48
CA GLY A 226 20.32 6.27 33.02
C GLY A 226 21.53 5.34 33.20
N THR A 227 21.27 4.08 33.57
CA THR A 227 22.31 3.04 33.71
C THR A 227 23.22 3.01 32.49
N ASN A 228 24.54 2.91 32.70
CA ASN A 228 25.58 2.95 31.68
C ASN A 228 25.52 4.19 30.76
N ALA A 229 24.96 5.29 31.29
CA ALA A 229 24.69 6.51 30.54
C ALA A 229 23.86 6.28 29.26
N ALA A 230 23.02 5.23 29.24
CA ALA A 230 22.46 4.67 28.02
C ALA A 230 21.00 5.04 27.73
N SER A 231 20.25 5.57 28.70
CA SER A 231 18.82 5.84 28.52
C SER A 231 18.36 7.09 29.26
N GLY A 232 17.34 7.77 28.73
CA GLY A 232 16.74 8.94 29.36
C GLY A 232 15.55 9.45 28.57
N SER A 233 14.58 10.06 29.26
CA SER A 233 13.49 10.75 28.57
C SER A 233 14.02 12.03 27.93
N THR A 234 13.80 12.18 26.63
CA THR A 234 14.12 13.38 25.84
C THR A 234 12.88 13.94 25.15
N GLY A 235 11.72 13.45 25.55
CA GLY A 235 10.40 13.88 25.10
C GLY A 235 9.35 12.83 25.42
N ASP A 236 8.09 13.17 25.17
CA ASP A 236 6.92 12.41 25.59
C ASP A 236 5.85 12.31 24.48
N SER A 237 4.75 11.66 24.80
CA SER A 237 3.61 11.46 23.89
C SER A 237 2.50 12.49 24.02
N ASP A 238 2.67 13.57 24.79
CA ASP A 238 1.67 14.62 25.00
C ASP A 238 1.81 15.74 23.96
N PRO A 239 0.96 15.77 22.90
CA PRO A 239 1.07 16.80 21.87
C PRO A 239 0.69 18.22 22.34
N SER A 240 0.25 18.39 23.60
CA SER A 240 -0.10 19.70 24.14
C SER A 240 1.12 20.52 24.58
N ASN A 241 2.24 19.87 24.91
CA ASN A 241 3.49 20.52 25.32
C ASN A 241 4.54 20.60 24.19
N ASP A 242 4.20 20.06 23.03
CA ASP A 242 5.02 19.98 21.83
C ASP A 242 5.43 21.35 21.24
N PRO A 243 6.66 21.49 20.71
CA PRO A 243 7.70 20.47 20.67
C PRO A 243 8.44 20.35 22.02
N ASP A 244 8.74 19.12 22.42
CA ASP A 244 9.58 18.85 23.59
C ASP A 244 10.92 19.59 23.58
N THR A 245 11.49 19.79 24.78
CA THR A 245 12.87 20.30 24.93
C THR A 245 13.85 19.24 24.44
N PRO A 246 14.59 19.48 23.35
CA PRO A 246 15.44 18.47 22.76
C PRO A 246 16.72 18.26 23.58
N LYS A 247 17.28 17.06 23.50
CA LYS A 247 18.61 16.76 24.03
C LYS A 247 19.68 17.29 23.07
N SER A 248 20.48 18.24 23.53
CA SER A 248 21.63 18.74 22.76
C SER A 248 22.76 17.70 22.69
N LEU A 249 23.28 17.49 21.48
CA LEU A 249 24.38 16.58 21.16
C LEU A 249 25.46 17.35 20.39
N SER A 250 26.74 17.15 20.72
CA SER A 250 27.87 17.76 20.02
C SER A 250 28.46 16.77 19.03
N THR A 251 28.14 16.93 17.75
CA THR A 251 28.28 15.80 16.81
C THR A 251 29.08 16.13 15.52
N ARG A 252 29.70 17.32 15.46
CA ARG A 252 30.48 17.78 14.29
C ARG A 252 32.00 17.75 14.51
N GLY A 253 32.50 16.66 15.08
CA GLY A 253 33.94 16.43 15.21
C GLY A 253 34.55 17.19 16.39
N LYS A 254 35.80 17.64 16.21
CA LYS A 254 36.61 18.15 17.31
C LYS A 254 36.10 19.47 17.87
N VAL A 255 35.97 19.55 19.20
CA VAL A 255 35.68 20.80 19.91
C VAL A 255 36.84 21.12 20.83
N PHE A 256 37.34 22.34 20.73
CA PHE A 256 38.40 22.88 21.56
C PHE A 256 37.88 24.01 22.43
N ALA A 257 38.45 24.17 23.63
CA ALA A 257 38.25 25.36 24.45
C ALA A 257 39.50 26.23 24.48
N SER A 258 39.29 27.55 24.46
CA SER A 258 40.29 28.57 24.79
C SER A 258 39.59 29.73 25.50
N GLY A 259 40.12 30.15 26.64
CA GLY A 259 39.43 31.04 27.57
C GLY A 259 38.05 30.50 27.96
N SER A 260 36.99 31.28 27.69
CA SER A 260 35.60 30.91 27.94
C SER A 260 34.85 30.40 26.70
N ASN A 261 35.53 30.21 25.56
CA ASN A 261 34.89 29.99 24.27
C ASN A 261 35.18 28.60 23.67
N PHE A 262 34.26 28.11 22.81
CA PHE A 262 34.36 26.84 22.12
C PHE A 262 34.66 27.01 20.61
N HIS A 263 35.63 26.24 20.09
CA HIS A 263 36.12 26.30 18.70
C HIS A 263 36.09 24.93 18.00
N ALA A 264 35.71 24.87 16.71
CA ALA A 264 35.48 23.62 15.97
C ALA A 264 36.70 23.02 15.23
N SER A 265 37.81 23.76 15.09
CA SER A 265 38.94 23.33 14.24
C SER A 265 40.32 23.60 14.87
N GLY A 266 40.33 23.89 16.17
CA GLY A 266 41.50 24.27 16.93
C GLY A 266 41.42 25.72 17.43
N CYS A 267 42.34 26.04 18.32
CA CYS A 267 42.56 27.37 18.89
C CYS A 267 44.06 27.64 18.99
N GLN A 268 44.44 28.91 19.13
CA GLN A 268 45.82 29.33 19.35
C GLN A 268 46.03 29.65 20.83
N GLY A 269 47.14 29.21 21.41
CA GLY A 269 47.48 29.49 22.82
C GLY A 269 47.77 28.22 23.61
N SER A 270 48.40 28.38 24.77
CA SER A 270 48.73 27.29 25.69
C SER A 270 47.52 26.73 26.45
N ASP A 271 46.39 27.43 26.40
CA ASP A 271 45.10 27.08 27.00
C ASP A 271 44.17 26.32 26.03
N CYS A 272 44.63 26.03 24.80
CA CYS A 272 43.84 25.32 23.81
C CYS A 272 43.72 23.83 24.15
N ALA A 273 42.57 23.42 24.68
CA ALA A 273 42.31 22.05 25.10
C ALA A 273 41.27 21.37 24.20
N LEU A 274 41.55 20.15 23.72
CA LEU A 274 40.57 19.30 23.03
C LEU A 274 39.60 18.71 24.05
N LEU A 275 38.31 18.97 23.88
CA LEU A 275 37.24 18.58 24.81
C LEU A 275 36.29 17.52 24.24
N ALA A 276 36.18 17.43 22.92
CA ALA A 276 35.44 16.39 22.20
C ALA A 276 36.12 16.09 20.87
N ASN A 277 36.03 14.87 20.39
CA ASN A 277 36.50 14.38 19.12
C ASN A 277 35.54 13.38 18.43
N ASP A 278 34.37 13.10 19.01
CA ASP A 278 33.29 12.36 18.37
C ASP A 278 32.92 12.93 17.00
N ASN A 279 32.89 12.05 16.00
CA ASN A 279 32.27 12.36 14.71
C ASN A 279 30.90 11.66 14.62
N SER A 280 30.02 12.12 13.73
CA SER A 280 28.70 11.52 13.63
C SER A 280 28.06 11.64 12.27
N LEU A 281 26.96 10.90 12.12
CA LEU A 281 26.01 11.09 11.05
C LEU A 281 24.58 11.06 11.62
N ALA A 282 23.85 12.14 11.40
CA ALA A 282 22.47 12.31 11.84
C ALA A 282 21.48 11.82 10.77
N LEU A 283 20.41 11.17 11.22
CA LEU A 283 19.26 10.80 10.40
C LEU A 283 18.06 11.67 10.79
N ALA A 284 17.67 12.60 9.92
CA ALA A 284 16.49 13.44 10.11
C ALA A 284 15.20 12.69 9.69
N PRO A 285 14.01 13.07 10.22
CA PRO A 285 12.73 12.48 9.84
C PRO A 285 12.49 12.59 8.34
N ASP A 286 12.74 13.75 7.73
CA ASP A 286 12.51 13.97 6.31
C ASP A 286 13.38 13.08 5.42
N ALA A 287 14.64 12.85 5.82
CA ALA A 287 15.52 11.92 5.10
C ALA A 287 15.02 10.47 5.19
N LEU A 288 14.56 10.06 6.39
CA LEU A 288 13.99 8.73 6.63
C LEU A 288 12.70 8.52 5.83
N PHE A 289 11.74 9.43 5.93
CA PHE A 289 10.45 9.30 5.25
C PHE A 289 10.53 9.56 3.74
N SER A 290 11.51 10.34 3.27
CA SER A 290 11.84 10.42 1.84
C SER A 290 12.35 9.09 1.30
N ALA A 291 13.10 8.31 2.08
CA ALA A 291 13.50 6.96 1.70
C ALA A 291 12.32 5.98 1.77
N ILE A 292 11.49 6.05 2.82
CA ILE A 292 10.29 5.23 2.98
C ILE A 292 9.33 5.41 1.80
N ARG A 293 9.12 6.66 1.34
CA ARG A 293 8.26 6.96 0.20
C ARG A 293 8.65 6.20 -1.08
N LYS A 294 9.94 5.89 -1.26
CA LYS A 294 10.41 5.16 -2.45
C LYS A 294 9.90 3.71 -2.48
N SER A 295 9.52 3.15 -1.33
CA SER A 295 8.90 1.84 -1.24
C SER A 295 7.57 1.81 -2.00
N SER A 296 7.38 0.81 -2.86
CA SER A 296 6.07 0.56 -3.48
C SER A 296 5.03 0.19 -2.44
N TYR A 297 5.38 -0.62 -1.45
CA TYR A 297 4.47 -1.06 -0.40
C TYR A 297 3.95 0.08 0.46
N TYR A 298 4.80 1.03 0.82
CA TYR A 298 4.34 2.23 1.53
C TYR A 298 3.34 3.04 0.70
N ARG A 299 3.61 3.23 -0.60
CA ARG A 299 2.70 3.94 -1.51
C ARG A 299 1.38 3.20 -1.68
N THR A 300 1.43 1.88 -1.85
CA THR A 300 0.25 1.01 -1.90
C THR A 300 -0.58 1.12 -0.63
N ASP A 301 0.05 1.13 0.55
CA ASP A 301 -0.67 1.27 1.81
C ASP A 301 -1.39 2.65 1.88
N ILE A 302 -0.71 3.76 1.54
CA ILE A 302 -1.35 5.09 1.50
C ILE A 302 -2.51 5.14 0.48
N ASN A 303 -2.30 4.67 -0.76
CA ASN A 303 -3.36 4.68 -1.78
C ASN A 303 -4.54 3.80 -1.37
N SER A 304 -4.27 2.62 -0.78
CA SER A 304 -5.30 1.72 -0.27
C SER A 304 -6.12 2.36 0.87
N MET A 305 -5.47 3.12 1.77
CA MET A 305 -6.18 3.88 2.80
C MET A 305 -7.10 4.94 2.17
N LEU A 306 -6.60 5.73 1.23
CA LEU A 306 -7.37 6.79 0.57
C LEU A 306 -8.55 6.24 -0.25
N ASP A 307 -8.36 5.10 -0.93
CA ASP A 307 -9.41 4.41 -1.65
C ASP A 307 -10.52 3.93 -0.71
N ARG A 308 -10.14 3.34 0.43
CA ARG A 308 -11.10 2.89 1.44
C ARG A 308 -11.91 4.06 1.99
N MET A 309 -11.25 5.18 2.31
CA MET A 309 -11.91 6.40 2.77
C MET A 309 -12.86 6.94 1.71
N THR A 310 -12.42 7.08 0.46
CA THR A 310 -13.25 7.57 -0.65
C THR A 310 -14.50 6.71 -0.84
N ASN A 311 -14.33 5.38 -0.83
CA ASN A 311 -15.42 4.42 -0.97
C ASN A 311 -16.38 4.40 0.22
N CYS A 312 -15.92 4.79 1.40
CA CYS A 312 -16.81 4.97 2.52
C CYS A 312 -17.56 6.29 2.48
N LEU A 313 -16.84 7.37 2.21
CA LEU A 313 -17.42 8.70 2.16
C LEU A 313 -18.56 8.78 1.15
N ARG A 314 -18.42 8.17 -0.04
CA ARG A 314 -19.50 8.12 -1.03
C ARG A 314 -20.78 7.47 -0.49
N ASP A 315 -20.66 6.36 0.24
CA ASP A 315 -21.81 5.67 0.81
C ASP A 315 -22.43 6.44 1.98
N LYS A 316 -21.59 7.03 2.82
CA LYS A 316 -22.04 7.91 3.91
C LYS A 316 -22.72 9.18 3.39
N PHE A 317 -22.29 9.68 2.24
CA PHE A 317 -22.90 10.86 1.62
C PHE A 317 -24.29 10.54 1.08
N VAL A 318 -24.47 9.34 0.49
CA VAL A 318 -25.75 8.84 0.01
C VAL A 318 -26.70 8.51 1.16
N ALA A 319 -26.23 7.79 2.18
CA ALA A 319 -27.03 7.42 3.35
C ALA A 319 -27.45 8.64 4.21
N GLY A 320 -26.73 9.76 4.08
CA GLY A 320 -26.85 10.91 4.95
C GLY A 320 -26.09 10.72 6.27
N GLY A 321 -25.75 11.82 6.95
CA GLY A 321 -25.15 11.76 8.30
C GLY A 321 -23.63 11.88 8.38
N PHE A 322 -22.93 12.20 7.29
CA PHE A 322 -21.50 12.56 7.37
C PHE A 322 -21.29 14.05 7.69
N ALA A 323 -20.41 14.33 8.65
CA ALA A 323 -19.92 15.68 8.94
C ALA A 323 -18.39 15.66 9.15
N PRO A 324 -17.62 16.54 8.49
CA PRO A 324 -16.20 16.71 8.78
C PRO A 324 -15.94 17.07 10.24
N ALA A 325 -14.83 16.59 10.81
CA ALA A 325 -14.39 16.98 12.14
C ALA A 325 -13.82 18.40 12.15
N ALA A 326 -14.16 19.18 13.18
CA ALA A 326 -13.74 20.57 13.29
C ALA A 326 -12.22 20.73 13.45
N ILE A 327 -11.68 21.84 12.93
CA ILE A 327 -10.29 22.26 13.12
C ILE A 327 -10.30 23.53 13.96
N GLY A 328 -9.50 23.57 15.02
CA GLY A 328 -9.43 24.72 15.92
C GLY A 328 -9.05 26.00 15.18
N GLY A 329 -9.87 27.05 15.26
CA GLY A 329 -9.61 28.33 14.59
C GLY A 329 -9.96 28.38 13.10
N TYR A 330 -10.48 27.29 12.52
CA TYR A 330 -10.97 27.25 11.14
C TYR A 330 -12.50 27.17 11.12
N LEU A 331 -13.11 28.03 10.33
CA LEU A 331 -14.54 27.99 10.03
C LEU A 331 -14.71 27.75 8.53
N PRO A 332 -15.38 26.66 8.12
CA PRO A 332 -15.58 26.40 6.70
C PRO A 332 -16.49 27.48 6.09
N PRO A 333 -16.27 27.85 4.81
CA PRO A 333 -17.11 28.82 4.11
C PRO A 333 -18.53 28.30 3.92
N ALA A 334 -19.51 29.20 3.83
CA ALA A 334 -20.94 28.86 3.89
C ALA A 334 -21.45 27.96 2.73
N ASP A 335 -20.69 27.82 1.65
CA ASP A 335 -21.04 26.98 0.49
C ASP A 335 -20.70 25.50 0.69
N LYS A 336 -19.99 25.13 1.77
CA LYS A 336 -19.56 23.75 2.03
C LYS A 336 -19.40 23.45 3.52
N SER A 337 -19.37 22.17 3.83
CA SER A 337 -18.79 21.66 5.07
C SER A 337 -17.37 21.20 4.78
N ALA A 338 -16.40 21.55 5.62
CA ALA A 338 -15.01 21.13 5.46
C ALA A 338 -14.31 21.02 6.81
N GLY A 339 -13.33 20.12 6.89
CA GLY A 339 -12.60 19.84 8.13
C GLY A 339 -11.70 18.61 8.00
N ARG A 340 -11.32 18.03 9.14
CA ARG A 340 -10.60 16.76 9.19
C ARG A 340 -11.54 15.60 8.90
N ILE A 341 -10.97 14.49 8.44
CA ILE A 341 -11.72 13.23 8.37
C ILE A 341 -12.02 12.73 9.79
N PRO A 342 -13.28 12.46 10.17
CA PRO A 342 -13.60 11.80 11.43
C PRO A 342 -13.35 10.29 11.33
N ALA A 343 -13.14 9.62 12.46
CA ALA A 343 -13.06 8.15 12.50
C ALA A 343 -14.41 7.51 12.10
N ASP A 344 -14.35 6.43 11.33
CA ASP A 344 -15.51 5.63 10.95
C ASP A 344 -15.11 4.15 10.80
N ALA A 345 -15.99 3.23 11.22
CA ALA A 345 -15.74 1.79 11.21
C ALA A 345 -15.37 1.22 9.82
N CYS A 346 -15.72 1.91 8.73
CA CYS A 346 -15.38 1.50 7.37
C CYS A 346 -13.94 1.82 6.93
N TYR A 347 -13.21 2.71 7.64
CA TYR A 347 -11.82 3.07 7.32
C TYR A 347 -10.92 3.39 8.53
N ASP A 348 -11.36 3.11 9.75
CA ASP A 348 -10.54 3.31 10.95
C ASP A 348 -9.29 2.40 10.97
N SER A 349 -8.50 2.50 12.02
CA SER A 349 -7.24 1.76 12.17
C SER A 349 -7.40 0.24 12.28
N THR A 350 -8.63 -0.29 12.40
CA THR A 350 -8.92 -1.73 12.34
C THR A 350 -9.04 -2.24 10.91
N GLN A 351 -9.15 -1.33 9.95
CA GLN A 351 -9.29 -1.63 8.54
C GLN A 351 -7.92 -1.70 7.86
N VAL A 352 -7.83 -2.52 6.82
CA VAL A 352 -6.60 -2.64 6.03
C VAL A 352 -6.42 -1.38 5.17
N PRO A 353 -5.23 -0.75 5.17
CA PRO A 353 -4.02 -1.15 5.90
C PRO A 353 -4.08 -0.81 7.40
N LEU A 354 -3.85 -1.83 8.25
CA LEU A 354 -4.02 -1.72 9.70
C LEU A 354 -3.17 -0.60 10.29
N GLY A 355 -3.76 0.17 11.21
CA GLY A 355 -3.14 1.28 11.94
C GLY A 355 -3.02 2.59 11.17
N TYR A 356 -3.21 2.61 9.85
CA TYR A 356 -2.91 3.80 9.04
C TYR A 356 -3.77 5.02 9.38
N PHE A 357 -5.04 4.82 9.73
CA PHE A 357 -5.94 5.93 10.04
C PHE A 357 -5.38 6.79 11.19
N ASP A 358 -5.04 6.21 12.34
CA ASP A 358 -4.58 6.98 13.50
C ASP A 358 -3.26 7.70 13.24
N HIS A 359 -2.40 7.13 12.40
CA HIS A 359 -1.10 7.70 12.07
C HIS A 359 -1.15 8.76 10.96
N TYR A 360 -2.21 8.83 10.15
CA TYR A 360 -2.30 9.77 9.01
C TYR A 360 -3.53 10.67 9.01
N GLN A 361 -4.50 10.48 9.91
CA GLN A 361 -5.75 11.28 9.96
C GLN A 361 -5.50 12.79 10.06
N GLU A 362 -4.42 13.22 10.70
CA GLU A 362 -4.05 14.63 10.80
C GLU A 362 -3.69 15.24 9.42
N MET A 363 -3.25 14.43 8.47
CA MET A 363 -2.92 14.87 7.11
C MET A 363 -4.14 14.83 6.18
N ILE A 364 -5.32 14.44 6.66
CA ILE A 364 -6.47 14.15 5.79
C ILE A 364 -7.61 15.13 6.05
N PHE A 365 -8.01 15.80 4.99
CA PHE A 365 -9.09 16.78 4.98
C PHE A 365 -10.19 16.33 4.05
N VAL A 366 -11.42 16.70 4.38
CA VAL A 366 -12.60 16.36 3.61
C VAL A 366 -13.48 17.58 3.50
N ALA A 367 -14.01 17.81 2.30
CA ALA A 367 -15.00 18.83 2.07
C ALA A 367 -16.18 18.27 1.27
N LYS A 368 -17.39 18.75 1.58
CA LYS A 368 -18.63 18.40 0.91
C LYS A 368 -19.42 19.69 0.59
N PRO A 369 -19.86 19.90 -0.66
CA PRO A 369 -20.70 21.04 -1.02
C PRO A 369 -22.04 20.99 -0.27
N ASN A 370 -22.53 22.16 0.14
CA ASN A 370 -23.89 22.29 0.68
C ASN A 370 -24.96 22.21 -0.43
N SER A 371 -24.58 22.51 -1.68
CA SER A 371 -25.39 22.34 -2.88
C SER A 371 -24.52 22.12 -4.13
N GLY A 372 -25.04 21.37 -5.10
CA GLY A 372 -24.31 21.05 -6.34
C GLY A 372 -23.16 20.05 -6.12
N ASN A 373 -22.22 20.04 -7.07
CA ASN A 373 -21.05 19.16 -7.06
C ASN A 373 -19.77 19.99 -7.04
N PHE A 374 -18.69 19.37 -6.58
CA PHE A 374 -17.34 19.87 -6.79
C PHE A 374 -16.79 19.44 -8.15
N THR A 375 -15.83 20.22 -8.64
CA THR A 375 -14.93 19.84 -9.73
C THR A 375 -13.61 19.40 -9.14
N VAL A 376 -13.26 18.12 -9.20
CA VAL A 376 -11.98 17.60 -8.68
C VAL A 376 -11.19 17.01 -9.83
N ASN A 377 -9.98 17.51 -10.08
CA ASN A 377 -9.13 17.06 -11.20
C ASN A 377 -9.87 17.08 -12.56
N GLY A 378 -10.74 18.07 -12.75
CA GLY A 378 -11.58 18.21 -13.95
C GLY A 378 -12.89 17.43 -13.94
N ASP A 379 -13.12 16.53 -12.98
CA ASP A 379 -14.39 15.81 -12.82
C ASP A 379 -15.41 16.65 -12.04
N ALA A 380 -16.45 17.13 -12.73
CA ALA A 380 -17.53 17.96 -12.16
C ALA A 380 -18.66 17.16 -11.48
N SER A 381 -18.51 15.85 -11.30
CA SER A 381 -19.53 14.96 -10.72
C SER A 381 -19.29 14.61 -9.24
N CYS A 382 -18.29 15.22 -8.61
CA CYS A 382 -17.87 14.88 -7.26
C CYS A 382 -18.83 15.42 -6.20
N ALA A 383 -19.38 14.55 -5.35
CA ALA A 383 -20.18 14.94 -4.19
C ALA A 383 -19.32 15.39 -3.00
N GLY A 384 -18.00 15.37 -3.14
CA GLY A 384 -17.05 15.98 -2.23
C GLY A 384 -15.63 15.71 -2.68
N VAL A 385 -14.67 16.12 -1.85
CA VAL A 385 -13.25 15.90 -2.08
C VAL A 385 -12.62 15.35 -0.80
N LEU A 386 -11.74 14.37 -0.97
CA LEU A 386 -10.80 13.92 0.05
C LEU A 386 -9.42 14.43 -0.34
N LEU A 387 -8.81 15.21 0.55
CA LEU A 387 -7.47 15.78 0.39
C LEU A 387 -6.53 15.07 1.34
N PHE A 388 -5.37 14.64 0.85
CA PHE A 388 -4.28 14.15 1.67
C PHE A 388 -3.08 15.07 1.50
N ALA A 389 -2.76 15.77 2.57
CA ALA A 389 -1.64 16.68 2.68
C ALA A 389 -0.35 15.89 2.79
N ASN A 390 0.56 16.16 1.87
CA ASN A 390 1.74 15.34 1.71
C ASN A 390 2.87 15.79 2.67
N GLN A 391 4.14 15.49 2.35
CA GLN A 391 5.27 15.98 3.12
C GLN A 391 5.24 17.50 3.18
N ARG A 392 5.78 18.06 4.26
CA ARG A 392 5.80 19.51 4.45
C ARG A 392 6.54 20.19 3.31
N GLY A 393 5.90 21.20 2.71
CA GLY A 393 6.52 22.15 1.80
C GLY A 393 7.45 23.12 2.53
N THR A 394 8.15 23.95 1.76
CA THR A 394 9.07 24.95 2.32
C THR A 394 8.31 25.94 3.20
N GLY A 395 8.77 26.13 4.45
CA GLY A 395 8.17 27.06 5.41
C GLY A 395 6.96 26.50 6.17
N GLN A 396 6.44 25.33 5.81
CA GLN A 396 5.42 24.64 6.59
C GLN A 396 6.03 24.02 7.85
N THR A 397 5.32 24.11 8.97
CA THR A 397 5.71 23.48 10.24
C THR A 397 4.50 22.83 10.91
N ARG A 398 4.67 21.61 11.40
CA ARG A 398 3.60 20.81 12.07
C ARG A 398 4.09 20.28 13.41
N ALA A 399 4.67 21.15 14.22
CA ALA A 399 5.41 20.77 15.43
C ALA A 399 4.66 21.03 16.74
N SER A 400 3.55 21.78 16.71
CA SER A 400 2.79 22.17 17.90
C SER A 400 1.30 22.19 17.59
N THR A 401 0.44 22.10 18.60
CA THR A 401 -1.03 22.15 18.40
C THR A 401 -1.48 23.35 17.55
N ALA A 402 -0.92 24.54 17.79
CA ALA A 402 -1.25 25.73 17.01
C ALA A 402 -0.86 25.60 15.53
N THR A 403 0.35 25.11 15.24
CA THR A 403 0.83 24.94 13.86
C THR A 403 0.12 23.78 13.16
N ARG A 404 -0.26 22.72 13.88
CA ARG A 404 -1.07 21.60 13.38
C ARG A 404 -2.52 21.99 13.11
N ASN A 405 -3.05 23.07 13.68
CA ASN A 405 -4.40 23.57 13.37
C ASN A 405 -4.42 24.55 12.18
N ALA A 406 -3.26 25.01 11.70
CA ALA A 406 -3.18 25.92 10.57
C ALA A 406 -3.14 25.15 9.24
N LEU A 407 -4.22 25.24 8.44
CA LEU A 407 -4.32 24.59 7.13
C LEU A 407 -3.18 24.95 6.17
N THR A 408 -2.59 26.14 6.31
CA THR A 408 -1.43 26.60 5.52
C THR A 408 -0.19 25.73 5.71
N ASN A 409 -0.10 25.00 6.82
CA ASN A 409 0.98 24.04 7.08
C ASN A 409 0.73 22.69 6.42
N TYR A 410 -0.43 22.46 5.83
CA TYR A 410 -0.80 21.20 5.19
C TYR A 410 -0.93 21.37 3.69
N LEU A 411 -1.83 22.26 3.29
CA LEU A 411 -2.25 22.36 1.90
C LEU A 411 -1.47 23.46 1.19
N GLU A 412 -1.18 23.24 -0.09
CA GLU A 412 -0.48 24.24 -0.89
C GLU A 412 -1.38 25.46 -1.25
N GLY A 413 -0.77 26.65 -1.24
CA GLY A 413 -1.38 27.92 -1.64
C GLY A 413 -0.73 28.54 -2.87
N ASP A 414 -1.53 29.17 -3.73
CA ASP A 414 -1.25 29.78 -5.04
C ASP A 414 0.19 30.30 -5.23
N ASN A 415 1.14 29.44 -5.62
CA ASN A 415 2.48 29.84 -6.10
C ASN A 415 3.09 28.91 -7.15
N SER A 416 2.31 27.98 -7.71
CA SER A 416 2.68 27.24 -8.93
C SER A 416 1.61 27.51 -9.99
N PRO A 417 1.96 27.94 -11.22
CA PRO A 417 1.00 28.29 -12.27
C PRO A 417 0.24 27.09 -12.86
N SER A 418 0.16 25.97 -12.14
CA SER A 418 -0.54 24.76 -12.54
C SER A 418 -1.28 24.15 -11.33
N TYR A 419 -2.58 24.43 -11.24
CA TYR A 419 -3.63 23.58 -10.67
C TYR A 419 -3.61 23.19 -9.18
N ASP A 420 -2.60 23.44 -8.36
CA ASP A 420 -2.60 22.99 -6.96
C ASP A 420 -2.86 24.15 -5.99
N ALA A 421 -4.14 24.46 -5.75
CA ALA A 421 -4.59 25.58 -4.91
C ALA A 421 -5.57 25.12 -3.81
N ASN A 422 -5.35 23.92 -3.26
CA ASN A 422 -6.29 23.27 -2.36
C ASN A 422 -6.52 24.07 -1.07
N LEU A 423 -5.51 24.81 -0.59
CA LEU A 423 -5.66 25.73 0.54
C LEU A 423 -6.69 26.83 0.24
N ASN A 424 -6.61 27.46 -0.94
CA ASN A 424 -7.53 28.52 -1.32
C ASN A 424 -8.95 27.96 -1.52
N ALA A 425 -9.06 26.81 -2.18
CA ALA A 425 -10.33 26.13 -2.44
C ALA A 425 -11.06 25.71 -1.15
N ILE A 426 -10.35 25.23 -0.12
CA ILE A 426 -10.98 24.80 1.13
C ILE A 426 -11.31 25.98 2.07
N THR A 427 -10.52 27.06 2.05
CA THR A 427 -10.69 28.21 2.97
C THR A 427 -11.64 29.28 2.44
N ASN A 428 -11.78 29.41 1.13
CA ASN A 428 -12.64 30.40 0.49
C ASN A 428 -13.81 29.76 -0.26
N VAL A 429 -14.76 30.61 -0.70
CA VAL A 429 -15.86 30.17 -1.58
C VAL A 429 -15.29 29.62 -2.89
N GLY A 430 -15.88 28.53 -3.39
CA GLY A 430 -15.37 27.82 -4.56
C GLY A 430 -15.57 26.32 -4.47
N THR A 431 -15.65 25.67 -5.62
CA THR A 431 -16.00 24.25 -5.74
C THR A 431 -14.98 23.45 -6.55
N THR A 432 -13.82 24.03 -6.85
CA THR A 432 -12.79 23.40 -7.67
C THR A 432 -11.58 23.02 -6.83
N PHE A 433 -11.17 21.76 -6.93
CA PHE A 433 -9.99 21.20 -6.29
C PHE A 433 -9.15 20.47 -7.34
N SER A 434 -7.84 20.43 -7.13
CA SER A 434 -6.96 19.67 -8.02
C SER A 434 -5.66 19.30 -7.33
N GLY A 435 -5.08 18.20 -7.77
CA GLY A 435 -3.86 17.61 -7.21
C GLY A 435 -3.64 16.21 -7.77
N ALA A 436 -2.56 15.56 -7.39
CA ALA A 436 -2.26 14.24 -7.92
C ALA A 436 -3.34 13.21 -7.52
N SER A 437 -3.75 12.39 -8.48
CA SER A 437 -4.81 11.38 -8.30
C SER A 437 -4.32 10.08 -7.66
N LEU A 438 -3.02 9.96 -7.34
CA LEU A 438 -2.38 8.82 -6.68
C LEU A 438 -1.19 9.32 -5.86
N PHE A 439 -0.92 8.69 -4.71
CA PHE A 439 0.30 8.90 -3.93
C PHE A 439 1.47 8.22 -4.67
N GLY A 440 2.09 9.00 -5.56
CA GLY A 440 3.01 8.51 -6.58
C GLY A 440 4.48 8.54 -6.17
N ARG A 441 5.33 8.12 -7.11
CA ARG A 441 6.78 8.32 -7.03
C ARG A 441 7.07 9.81 -7.18
N VAL A 442 8.04 10.29 -6.41
CA VAL A 442 8.54 11.66 -6.55
C VAL A 442 9.55 11.71 -7.68
N THR A 443 9.42 12.70 -8.55
CA THR A 443 10.48 13.01 -9.51
C THR A 443 11.45 14.00 -8.93
N ALA A 444 12.74 13.79 -9.21
CA ALA A 444 13.78 14.72 -8.82
C ALA A 444 13.60 16.00 -9.64
N SER A 445 12.96 17.02 -9.03
CA SER A 445 12.92 18.42 -9.46
C SER A 445 12.48 18.69 -10.92
N ARG A 446 11.46 19.54 -11.10
CA ARG A 446 11.00 20.05 -12.42
C ARG A 446 12.07 20.87 -13.20
N THR A 447 13.33 20.90 -12.77
CA THR A 447 14.39 21.79 -13.27
C THR A 447 15.17 21.23 -14.46
N ASN A 448 15.12 19.93 -14.74
CA ASN A 448 15.79 19.34 -15.91
C ASN A 448 14.76 18.98 -17.00
N PRO A 449 14.81 19.60 -18.19
CA PRO A 449 13.94 19.27 -19.32
C PRO A 449 14.02 17.79 -19.74
N GLN A 450 15.13 17.09 -19.45
CA GLN A 450 15.28 15.66 -19.75
C GLN A 450 14.55 14.75 -18.74
N ASP A 451 14.39 15.18 -17.49
CA ASP A 451 13.63 14.44 -16.47
C ASP A 451 12.12 14.64 -16.67
N VAL A 452 11.73 15.84 -17.11
CA VAL A 452 10.38 16.12 -17.64
C VAL A 452 10.12 15.32 -18.93
N ALA A 453 11.10 15.20 -19.83
CA ALA A 453 10.96 14.38 -21.04
C ALA A 453 10.92 12.88 -20.74
N ARG A 454 11.61 12.36 -19.71
CA ARG A 454 11.45 10.96 -19.26
C ARG A 454 10.09 10.71 -18.61
N CYS A 455 9.58 11.68 -17.83
CA CYS A 455 8.19 11.70 -17.34
C CYS A 455 7.18 11.63 -18.51
N LEU A 456 7.39 12.45 -19.55
CA LEU A 456 6.48 12.55 -20.70
C LEU A 456 6.66 11.44 -21.76
N GLN A 457 7.85 10.84 -21.88
CA GLN A 457 8.10 9.72 -22.79
C GLN A 457 7.52 8.39 -22.26
N GLY A 458 7.22 8.30 -20.95
CA GLY A 458 6.31 7.28 -20.42
C GLY A 458 4.84 7.60 -20.67
N ALA A 459 4.48 8.88 -20.80
CA ALA A 459 3.11 9.38 -20.95
C ALA A 459 2.54 9.29 -22.38
N THR A 460 3.31 8.87 -23.38
CA THR A 460 2.78 8.60 -24.74
C THR A 460 1.96 7.31 -24.82
N TRP A 461 1.78 6.59 -23.69
CA TRP A 461 1.08 5.30 -23.65
C TRP A 461 -0.04 5.17 -22.63
N ARG A 462 -0.23 6.12 -21.69
CA ARG A 462 -1.34 6.13 -20.71
C ARG A 462 -1.64 7.55 -20.25
N SER A 463 -2.92 7.94 -20.24
CA SER A 463 -3.44 9.10 -19.48
C SER A 463 -3.39 8.88 -17.96
N ASP A 464 -3.00 7.69 -17.52
CA ASP A 464 -3.11 7.19 -16.15
C ASP A 464 -1.72 6.85 -15.53
N LEU A 465 -0.61 7.27 -16.14
CA LEU A 465 0.75 7.12 -15.57
C LEU A 465 1.09 8.31 -14.66
N PRO A 466 1.86 8.08 -13.58
CA PRO A 466 1.85 8.92 -12.38
C PRO A 466 2.21 10.35 -12.74
N ASP A 467 1.31 11.26 -12.40
CA ASP A 467 1.61 12.68 -12.27
C ASP A 467 2.96 12.79 -11.58
N CYS A 468 3.91 13.48 -12.23
CA CYS A 468 5.22 13.69 -11.67
C CYS A 468 5.05 14.58 -10.42
N GLN A 469 4.93 13.90 -9.27
CA GLN A 469 4.51 14.48 -8.01
C GLN A 469 5.73 15.08 -7.30
N THR A 470 5.62 16.30 -6.80
CA THR A 470 6.61 16.81 -5.85
C THR A 470 6.37 16.21 -4.46
N VAL A 471 7.38 16.24 -3.59
CA VAL A 471 7.25 15.65 -2.23
C VAL A 471 6.10 16.27 -1.43
N ASP A 472 5.82 17.54 -1.70
CA ASP A 472 4.88 18.42 -1.01
C ASP A 472 3.52 18.53 -1.70
N GLN A 473 3.38 18.11 -2.96
CA GLN A 473 2.12 18.21 -3.69
C GLN A 473 1.03 17.37 -3.03
N ASP A 474 -0.10 18.00 -2.74
CA ASP A 474 -1.28 17.39 -2.18
C ASP A 474 -1.90 16.37 -3.14
N ILE A 475 -2.60 15.43 -2.51
CA ILE A 475 -3.39 14.42 -3.19
C ILE A 475 -4.85 14.85 -3.11
N ALA A 476 -5.53 14.96 -4.26
CA ALA A 476 -6.97 15.23 -4.33
C ALA A 476 -7.72 14.02 -4.91
N ARG A 477 -8.74 13.55 -4.20
CA ARG A 477 -9.66 12.48 -4.65
C ARG A 477 -11.06 13.03 -4.77
N CYS A 478 -11.66 12.82 -5.93
CA CYS A 478 -13.11 12.94 -6.09
C CYS A 478 -13.79 11.93 -5.16
N VAL A 479 -14.76 12.37 -4.35
CA VAL A 479 -15.72 11.47 -3.72
C VAL A 479 -16.94 11.43 -4.65
N PRO A 480 -17.22 10.31 -5.32
CA PRO A 480 -18.32 10.24 -6.28
C PRO A 480 -19.70 10.45 -5.63
N ALA A 481 -20.66 10.97 -6.39
CA ALA A 481 -22.02 11.22 -5.91
C ALA A 481 -22.88 9.95 -5.74
N GLY A 482 -22.50 8.83 -6.36
CA GLY A 482 -23.24 7.57 -6.27
C GLY A 482 -22.76 6.66 -5.14
N ALA A 483 -23.60 5.73 -4.71
CA ALA A 483 -23.25 4.65 -3.80
C ALA A 483 -22.19 3.72 -4.43
N SER A 484 -21.44 2.95 -3.64
CA SER A 484 -20.34 2.09 -4.11
C SER A 484 -20.75 1.15 -5.24
N PHE A 485 -21.96 0.61 -5.20
CA PHE A 485 -22.52 -0.23 -6.24
C PHE A 485 -23.70 0.43 -6.96
N THR A 486 -23.69 0.32 -8.27
CA THR A 486 -24.82 0.65 -9.15
C THR A 486 -25.50 -0.65 -9.57
N THR A 487 -26.78 -0.77 -9.26
CA THR A 487 -27.56 -1.97 -9.56
C THR A 487 -28.14 -1.91 -10.97
N VAL A 488 -28.09 -3.04 -11.67
CA VAL A 488 -28.71 -3.28 -12.96
C VAL A 488 -29.95 -4.13 -12.72
N THR A 489 -31.10 -3.54 -13.02
CA THR A 489 -32.41 -4.11 -12.71
C THR A 489 -33.01 -4.81 -13.93
N SER A 490 -33.84 -5.81 -13.68
CA SER A 490 -34.69 -6.43 -14.69
C SER A 490 -36.01 -5.66 -14.77
N PRO A 491 -36.29 -4.92 -15.86
CA PRO A 491 -37.50 -4.11 -15.97
C PRO A 491 -38.80 -4.90 -15.75
N ALA A 492 -38.81 -6.18 -16.16
CA ALA A 492 -39.98 -7.07 -16.03
C ALA A 492 -40.30 -7.42 -14.57
N LEU A 493 -39.35 -7.31 -13.64
CA LEU A 493 -39.58 -7.58 -12.22
C LEU A 493 -40.12 -6.38 -11.42
N GLY A 494 -40.11 -5.16 -11.98
CA GLY A 494 -40.63 -3.97 -11.30
C GLY A 494 -39.99 -3.73 -9.92
N ALA A 495 -40.78 -3.71 -8.85
CA ALA A 495 -40.26 -3.55 -7.48
C ALA A 495 -39.57 -4.82 -6.93
N ASN A 496 -39.78 -5.98 -7.56
CA ASN A 496 -39.29 -7.28 -7.14
C ASN A 496 -37.88 -7.59 -7.67
N GLN A 497 -37.00 -6.57 -7.71
CA GLN A 497 -35.63 -6.74 -8.20
C GLN A 497 -34.84 -7.77 -7.40
N LEU A 498 -33.95 -8.48 -8.09
CA LEU A 498 -33.04 -9.49 -7.53
C LEU A 498 -31.69 -8.92 -7.07
N VAL A 499 -31.55 -7.60 -7.07
CA VAL A 499 -30.31 -6.94 -6.66
C VAL A 499 -30.63 -5.66 -5.93
N ALA A 500 -29.99 -5.47 -4.77
CA ALA A 500 -30.13 -4.27 -3.96
C ALA A 500 -28.80 -3.94 -3.29
N TYR A 501 -28.45 -2.66 -3.21
CA TYR A 501 -27.31 -2.18 -2.43
C TYR A 501 -27.80 -1.20 -1.37
N ASP A 502 -27.51 -1.51 -0.10
CA ASP A 502 -27.73 -0.60 1.02
C ASP A 502 -26.43 0.12 1.37
N ALA A 503 -26.36 1.41 1.06
CA ALA A 503 -25.20 2.25 1.34
C ALA A 503 -24.97 2.48 2.86
N GLY A 504 -26.02 2.42 3.68
CA GLY A 504 -25.92 2.61 5.13
C GLY A 504 -25.23 1.43 5.81
N THR A 505 -25.58 0.21 5.42
CA THR A 505 -24.97 -1.03 5.93
C THR A 505 -23.80 -1.54 5.09
N ARG A 506 -23.61 -0.98 3.88
CA ARG A 506 -22.63 -1.42 2.87
C ARG A 506 -22.81 -2.90 2.50
N THR A 507 -24.05 -3.33 2.41
CA THR A 507 -24.44 -4.70 2.06
C THR A 507 -25.00 -4.73 0.64
N LEU A 508 -24.43 -5.57 -0.20
CA LEU A 508 -24.98 -5.93 -1.49
C LEU A 508 -25.78 -7.23 -1.33
N THR A 509 -27.05 -7.20 -1.68
CA THR A 509 -27.93 -8.37 -1.68
C THR A 509 -28.18 -8.83 -3.12
N LEU A 510 -27.95 -10.12 -3.38
CA LEU A 510 -28.30 -10.77 -4.64
C LEU A 510 -29.36 -11.84 -4.38
N GLY A 511 -30.35 -11.95 -5.25
CA GLY A 511 -31.52 -12.81 -5.04
C GLY A 511 -32.57 -12.16 -4.15
N ARG A 512 -33.72 -12.81 -4.06
CA ARG A 512 -34.87 -12.40 -3.25
C ARG A 512 -35.84 -13.56 -3.08
N GLU A 513 -36.40 -13.70 -1.88
CA GLU A 513 -37.50 -14.63 -1.60
C GLU A 513 -38.74 -14.34 -2.46
N ASN A 514 -39.39 -15.39 -2.94
CA ASN A 514 -40.63 -15.39 -3.72
C ASN A 514 -40.52 -14.76 -5.13
N VAL A 515 -39.30 -14.64 -5.68
CA VAL A 515 -39.07 -14.11 -7.04
C VAL A 515 -38.47 -15.21 -7.93
N VAL A 516 -39.27 -16.24 -8.20
CA VAL A 516 -38.90 -17.38 -9.04
C VAL A 516 -39.94 -17.67 -10.10
N THR A 517 -39.61 -18.57 -11.03
CA THR A 517 -40.51 -19.03 -12.11
C THR A 517 -41.80 -19.66 -11.58
N TRP A 518 -41.76 -20.34 -10.42
CA TRP A 518 -42.95 -20.93 -9.78
C TRP A 518 -44.00 -19.88 -9.36
N TYR A 519 -43.58 -18.64 -9.12
CA TYR A 519 -44.45 -17.51 -8.80
C TYR A 519 -44.90 -16.73 -10.05
N GLY A 520 -44.68 -17.28 -11.25
CA GLY A 520 -45.14 -16.70 -12.52
C GLY A 520 -44.21 -15.64 -13.11
N ASN A 521 -42.99 -15.51 -12.59
CA ASN A 521 -41.97 -14.64 -13.19
C ASN A 521 -41.35 -15.30 -14.43
N ASP A 522 -41.06 -14.49 -15.45
CA ASP A 522 -40.36 -14.95 -16.65
C ASP A 522 -38.92 -15.33 -16.32
N ALA A 523 -38.48 -16.53 -16.74
CA ALA A 523 -37.13 -17.02 -16.48
C ALA A 523 -36.05 -16.09 -17.05
N ASP A 524 -36.33 -15.46 -18.20
CA ASP A 524 -35.40 -14.55 -18.87
C ASP A 524 -35.27 -13.20 -18.13
N ALA A 525 -36.23 -12.89 -17.25
CA ALA A 525 -36.23 -11.71 -16.40
C ALA A 525 -35.53 -11.92 -15.05
N LEU A 526 -35.18 -13.16 -14.66
CA LEU A 526 -34.64 -13.49 -13.34
C LEU A 526 -33.12 -13.32 -13.25
N PHE A 527 -32.63 -12.14 -13.61
CA PHE A 527 -31.22 -11.74 -13.43
C PHE A 527 -31.09 -10.51 -12.54
N GLY A 528 -29.91 -10.33 -11.96
CA GLY A 528 -29.54 -9.11 -11.24
C GLY A 528 -28.03 -8.93 -11.24
N CYS A 529 -27.57 -7.71 -11.48
CA CYS A 529 -26.15 -7.39 -11.45
C CYS A 529 -25.91 -6.12 -10.65
N ALA A 530 -24.76 -6.00 -10.02
CA ALA A 530 -24.29 -4.78 -9.38
C ALA A 530 -22.84 -4.54 -9.76
N TRP A 531 -22.57 -3.35 -10.29
CA TRP A 531 -21.23 -2.94 -10.66
C TRP A 531 -20.73 -1.91 -9.68
N PHE A 532 -19.47 -2.05 -9.25
CA PHE A 532 -18.80 -0.96 -8.56
C PHE A 532 -18.89 0.28 -9.46
N SER A 533 -19.19 1.48 -8.94
CA SER A 533 -19.49 2.57 -9.89
C SER A 533 -18.27 3.16 -10.61
N GLU A 534 -17.06 2.81 -10.17
CA GLU A 534 -15.82 3.31 -10.77
C GLU A 534 -15.12 2.19 -11.55
N SER A 535 -14.69 2.49 -12.77
CA SER A 535 -13.70 1.66 -13.47
C SER A 535 -12.30 2.22 -13.22
N ARG A 536 -11.29 1.35 -13.17
CA ARG A 536 -9.88 1.76 -12.98
C ARG A 536 -8.94 0.96 -13.87
N SER A 537 -7.77 1.52 -14.16
CA SER A 537 -6.73 0.80 -14.90
C SER A 537 -6.30 -0.43 -14.10
N LEU A 538 -6.08 -1.56 -14.79
CA LEU A 538 -5.64 -2.80 -14.14
C LEU A 538 -4.21 -2.69 -13.59
N GLY A 539 -3.38 -1.78 -14.13
CA GLY A 539 -2.01 -1.57 -13.65
C GLY A 539 -1.17 -2.85 -13.64
N SER A 540 -0.52 -3.13 -12.51
CA SER A 540 0.22 -4.36 -12.24
C SER A 540 -0.63 -5.45 -11.57
N GLY A 541 -1.95 -5.24 -11.47
CA GLY A 541 -2.92 -6.21 -10.97
C GLY A 541 -3.86 -5.64 -9.91
N ILE A 542 -4.70 -6.53 -9.36
CA ILE A 542 -5.59 -6.22 -8.25
C ILE A 542 -5.54 -7.29 -7.17
N ARG A 543 -5.90 -6.88 -5.96
CA ARG A 543 -6.15 -7.75 -4.82
C ARG A 543 -7.49 -7.37 -4.21
N SER A 544 -8.49 -8.21 -4.43
CA SER A 544 -9.86 -7.98 -3.96
C SER A 544 -10.19 -8.94 -2.82
N TYR A 545 -10.95 -8.44 -1.86
CA TYR A 545 -11.49 -9.21 -0.77
C TYR A 545 -12.97 -8.89 -0.60
N PHE A 546 -13.77 -9.89 -0.25
CA PHE A 546 -15.13 -9.74 0.25
C PHE A 546 -15.49 -10.95 1.13
N LYS A 547 -16.54 -10.81 1.91
CA LYS A 547 -17.20 -11.94 2.56
C LYS A 547 -18.62 -12.09 2.03
N PHE A 548 -19.12 -13.31 1.97
CA PHE A 548 -20.49 -13.57 1.57
C PHE A 548 -21.13 -14.70 2.38
N GLN A 549 -22.45 -14.71 2.43
CA GLN A 549 -23.23 -15.79 3.01
C GLN A 549 -24.51 -15.99 2.18
N PHE A 550 -24.86 -17.25 1.89
CA PHE A 550 -26.18 -17.57 1.35
C PHE A 550 -27.16 -17.68 2.52
N LYS A 551 -28.22 -16.89 2.48
CA LYS A 551 -29.23 -16.81 3.54
C LYS A 551 -30.31 -17.85 3.32
N GLU A 552 -30.82 -18.41 4.40
CA GLU A 552 -32.02 -19.23 4.32
C GLU A 552 -33.23 -18.33 4.02
N VAL A 553 -33.81 -18.52 2.84
CA VAL A 553 -35.06 -17.88 2.44
C VAL A 553 -36.03 -18.95 1.99
N GLY A 554 -37.29 -18.88 2.42
CA GLY A 554 -38.23 -19.97 2.28
C GLY A 554 -37.85 -21.22 3.09
N SER A 555 -37.17 -22.19 2.46
CA SER A 555 -36.86 -23.52 3.07
C SER A 555 -35.46 -24.04 2.78
N ASN A 556 -34.63 -23.28 2.07
CA ASN A 556 -33.24 -23.61 1.76
C ASN A 556 -32.46 -22.33 1.40
N VAL A 557 -31.16 -22.47 1.17
CA VAL A 557 -30.25 -21.35 0.84
C VAL A 557 -30.10 -21.10 -0.67
N GLY A 558 -30.96 -21.70 -1.50
CA GLY A 558 -30.92 -21.61 -2.96
C GLY A 558 -30.15 -22.72 -3.67
N PHE A 559 -30.27 -22.73 -5.01
CA PHE A 559 -29.60 -23.67 -5.92
C PHE A 559 -28.91 -22.99 -7.11
N ASN A 560 -28.83 -21.66 -7.15
CA ASN A 560 -28.28 -20.94 -8.30
C ASN A 560 -26.81 -20.58 -8.05
N GLY A 561 -26.54 -19.60 -7.20
CA GLY A 561 -25.20 -19.03 -7.03
C GLY A 561 -25.07 -17.61 -7.53
N PHE A 562 -23.83 -17.14 -7.64
CA PHE A 562 -23.46 -15.82 -8.15
C PHE A 562 -22.02 -15.81 -8.70
N VAL A 563 -21.63 -14.74 -9.40
CA VAL A 563 -20.28 -14.55 -9.94
C VAL A 563 -19.71 -13.21 -9.51
N PHE A 564 -18.48 -13.18 -8.99
CA PHE A 564 -17.67 -11.97 -8.91
C PHE A 564 -17.00 -11.71 -10.27
N ALA A 565 -17.36 -10.62 -10.93
CA ALA A 565 -16.98 -10.33 -12.30
C ALA A 565 -15.92 -9.23 -12.39
N ILE A 566 -14.93 -9.47 -13.24
CA ILE A 566 -13.89 -8.52 -13.67
C ILE A 566 -14.08 -8.35 -15.17
N ALA A 567 -14.67 -7.24 -15.60
CA ALA A 567 -15.04 -7.03 -17.00
C ALA A 567 -14.28 -5.85 -17.60
N ASP A 568 -14.01 -5.91 -18.91
CA ASP A 568 -13.37 -4.82 -19.64
C ASP A 568 -14.26 -3.57 -19.60
N ALA A 569 -13.77 -2.54 -18.89
CA ALA A 569 -14.48 -1.29 -18.71
C ALA A 569 -14.77 -0.63 -20.05
N ILE A 570 -13.76 -0.53 -20.92
CA ILE A 570 -13.84 0.27 -22.14
C ILE A 570 -14.90 -0.30 -23.10
N LYS A 571 -14.97 -1.61 -23.26
CA LYS A 571 -15.95 -2.25 -24.17
C LYS A 571 -17.38 -2.23 -23.63
N ASN A 572 -17.53 -2.27 -22.31
CA ASN A 572 -18.84 -2.34 -21.65
C ASN A 572 -19.38 -0.97 -21.17
N SER A 573 -18.55 0.10 -21.17
CA SER A 573 -18.90 1.45 -20.72
C SER A 573 -19.80 2.32 -21.61
N PRO A 574 -20.05 2.07 -22.92
CA PRO A 574 -20.91 2.94 -23.74
C PRO A 574 -22.32 3.18 -23.15
N ASN A 575 -22.77 2.31 -22.24
CA ASN A 575 -24.08 2.37 -21.57
C ASN A 575 -23.97 2.60 -20.06
N ASN A 576 -22.96 3.33 -19.56
CA ASN A 576 -22.74 3.55 -18.11
C ASN A 576 -22.69 2.23 -17.31
N PHE A 577 -22.09 1.19 -17.92
CA PHE A 577 -21.98 -0.17 -17.39
C PHE A 577 -23.30 -0.81 -16.91
N THR A 578 -24.40 -0.56 -17.60
CA THR A 578 -25.74 -1.12 -17.28
C THR A 578 -25.96 -2.55 -17.78
N ARG A 579 -24.90 -3.35 -17.95
CA ARG A 579 -24.97 -4.68 -18.58
C ARG A 579 -25.15 -5.79 -17.55
N CYS A 580 -25.92 -6.80 -17.92
CA CYS A 580 -26.13 -8.02 -17.15
C CYS A 580 -26.36 -9.17 -18.13
N GLY A 581 -25.84 -10.35 -17.80
CA GLY A 581 -26.06 -11.57 -18.56
C GLY A 581 -27.47 -12.13 -18.41
N ALA A 582 -27.70 -13.30 -19.01
CA ALA A 582 -28.94 -14.06 -18.91
C ALA A 582 -29.18 -14.61 -17.49
N GLY A 583 -30.44 -14.92 -17.18
CA GLY A 583 -30.84 -15.61 -15.95
C GLY A 583 -30.47 -17.10 -15.96
N ALA A 584 -30.99 -17.84 -14.97
CA ALA A 584 -30.79 -19.29 -14.85
C ALA A 584 -29.30 -19.71 -14.72
N SER A 585 -28.82 -20.68 -15.52
CA SER A 585 -27.44 -21.18 -15.44
C SER A 585 -26.38 -20.14 -15.81
N HIS A 586 -26.78 -19.02 -16.42
CA HIS A 586 -25.85 -17.98 -16.81
C HIS A 586 -25.45 -17.05 -15.66
N LEU A 587 -26.14 -17.14 -14.52
CA LEU A 587 -25.87 -16.37 -13.28
C LEU A 587 -25.71 -14.86 -13.49
N GLY A 588 -26.36 -14.29 -14.50
CA GLY A 588 -26.19 -12.88 -14.89
C GLY A 588 -24.79 -12.54 -15.41
N TYR A 589 -23.91 -13.52 -15.59
CA TYR A 589 -22.51 -13.33 -16.02
C TYR A 589 -22.34 -13.55 -17.54
N SER A 590 -22.90 -14.64 -18.07
CA SER A 590 -22.86 -15.01 -19.49
C SER A 590 -24.24 -14.88 -20.13
N GLY A 591 -24.35 -15.18 -21.43
CA GLY A 591 -25.65 -15.13 -22.13
C GLY A 591 -26.18 -13.72 -22.40
N ASN A 592 -27.19 -13.66 -23.27
CA ASN A 592 -27.93 -12.44 -23.58
C ASN A 592 -29.35 -12.53 -23.01
N ASN A 593 -29.73 -11.59 -22.14
CA ASN A 593 -31.08 -11.51 -21.56
C ASN A 593 -32.10 -10.75 -22.43
N GLY A 594 -31.66 -10.21 -23.57
CA GLY A 594 -32.52 -9.43 -24.48
C GLY A 594 -32.91 -8.03 -23.98
N VAL A 595 -32.45 -7.60 -22.80
CA VAL A 595 -32.86 -6.35 -22.16
C VAL A 595 -31.70 -5.39 -21.87
N THR A 596 -30.71 -5.79 -21.08
CA THR A 596 -29.62 -4.90 -20.61
C THR A 596 -28.36 -4.95 -21.49
N GLY A 597 -28.37 -5.84 -22.48
CA GLY A 597 -27.18 -6.24 -23.24
C GLY A 597 -26.25 -7.14 -22.41
N MET A 598 -25.63 -8.10 -23.08
CA MET A 598 -24.68 -9.02 -22.46
C MET A 598 -23.41 -8.31 -21.97
N ILE A 599 -22.74 -8.89 -20.98
CA ILE A 599 -21.41 -8.47 -20.55
C ILE A 599 -20.41 -8.95 -21.60
N GLU A 600 -19.83 -8.03 -22.35
CA GLU A 600 -18.92 -8.31 -23.44
C GLU A 600 -17.52 -8.68 -22.95
N PHE A 601 -16.85 -9.54 -23.71
CA PHE A 601 -15.46 -9.93 -23.48
C PHE A 601 -14.48 -8.80 -23.82
N PRO A 602 -13.26 -8.77 -23.24
CA PRO A 602 -12.73 -9.74 -22.30
C PRO A 602 -13.32 -9.58 -20.89
N LYS A 603 -13.49 -10.71 -20.18
CA LYS A 603 -13.99 -10.76 -18.80
C LYS A 603 -13.48 -12.00 -18.08
N ILE A 604 -13.38 -11.92 -16.75
CA ILE A 604 -13.01 -13.02 -15.84
C ILE A 604 -14.09 -13.07 -14.77
N GLY A 605 -14.56 -14.25 -14.42
CA GLY A 605 -15.52 -14.47 -13.34
C GLY A 605 -14.97 -15.43 -12.31
N ILE A 606 -15.28 -15.19 -11.04
CA ILE A 606 -15.15 -16.18 -9.98
C ILE A 606 -16.56 -16.57 -9.58
N GLU A 607 -16.98 -17.75 -9.98
CA GLU A 607 -18.33 -18.24 -9.67
C GLU A 607 -18.38 -18.98 -8.35
N PHE A 608 -19.55 -18.96 -7.74
CA PHE A 608 -19.94 -19.74 -6.58
C PHE A 608 -21.28 -20.38 -6.91
N ASP A 609 -21.21 -21.49 -7.64
CA ASP A 609 -22.37 -22.21 -8.15
C ASP A 609 -22.89 -23.18 -7.09
N GLN A 610 -24.16 -23.00 -6.73
CA GLN A 610 -24.77 -23.87 -5.74
C GLN A 610 -25.24 -25.18 -6.33
N GLY A 611 -25.52 -25.32 -7.63
CA GLY A 611 -26.16 -26.49 -8.19
C GLY A 611 -25.80 -26.81 -9.62
N ARG A 612 -25.20 -27.99 -9.80
CA ARG A 612 -24.95 -28.62 -11.09
C ARG A 612 -26.11 -28.53 -12.11
N ASN A 613 -25.86 -27.82 -13.20
CA ASN A 613 -26.65 -27.81 -14.43
C ASN A 613 -26.23 -28.94 -15.38
N ALA A 614 -27.22 -29.72 -15.86
CA ALA A 614 -27.01 -30.86 -16.74
C ALA A 614 -28.02 -30.90 -17.89
N GLY A 615 -27.61 -31.44 -19.05
CA GLY A 615 -28.44 -31.55 -20.25
C GLY A 615 -28.09 -30.55 -21.36
N PHE A 616 -27.04 -29.75 -21.17
CA PHE A 616 -26.51 -28.81 -22.16
C PHE A 616 -25.51 -29.50 -23.09
N SER A 617 -25.41 -29.05 -24.35
CA SER A 617 -24.53 -29.66 -25.36
C SER A 617 -23.93 -28.61 -26.28
N GLU A 618 -22.59 -28.65 -26.43
CA GLU A 618 -21.84 -27.86 -27.41
C GLU A 618 -21.98 -28.42 -28.84
N VAL A 619 -22.39 -29.69 -29.00
CA VAL A 619 -22.29 -30.45 -30.27
C VAL A 619 -23.65 -30.68 -30.95
N ALA A 620 -24.74 -30.21 -30.35
CA ALA A 620 -26.07 -30.57 -30.82
C ALA A 620 -26.67 -29.48 -31.73
N ASP A 621 -27.26 -29.93 -32.84
CA ASP A 621 -28.15 -29.15 -33.70
C ASP A 621 -29.12 -28.28 -32.86
N LEU A 622 -29.29 -27.02 -33.24
CA LEU A 622 -30.07 -25.96 -32.56
C LEU A 622 -31.57 -26.30 -32.37
N THR A 623 -31.99 -27.51 -32.70
CA THR A 623 -33.33 -28.05 -32.46
C THR A 623 -33.52 -28.58 -31.03
N VAL A 624 -32.47 -28.64 -30.20
CA VAL A 624 -32.57 -28.90 -28.75
C VAL A 624 -32.63 -27.61 -27.94
N ALA A 625 -33.58 -27.54 -27.00
CA ALA A 625 -33.99 -26.35 -26.27
C ALA A 625 -32.98 -25.76 -25.25
N GLN A 626 -31.70 -26.16 -25.24
CA GLN A 626 -30.71 -25.76 -24.22
C GLN A 626 -29.25 -25.69 -24.77
N PRO A 627 -28.90 -24.66 -25.57
CA PRO A 627 -27.50 -24.40 -25.92
C PRO A 627 -26.69 -24.00 -24.66
N GLY A 628 -25.46 -24.52 -24.50
CA GLY A 628 -24.58 -24.25 -23.34
C GLY A 628 -23.66 -25.42 -23.00
N ARG A 629 -22.97 -25.35 -21.85
CA ARG A 629 -22.06 -26.42 -21.36
C ARG A 629 -22.59 -27.05 -20.08
N ASN A 630 -22.27 -28.32 -19.88
CA ASN A 630 -22.64 -29.00 -18.63
C ASN A 630 -21.64 -28.65 -17.54
N ASP A 631 -22.15 -28.45 -16.33
CA ASP A 631 -21.31 -28.34 -15.15
C ASP A 631 -20.63 -29.68 -14.89
N PRO A 632 -19.35 -29.65 -14.49
CA PRO A 632 -18.59 -30.83 -14.20
C PRO A 632 -19.15 -31.54 -12.96
N CYS A 633 -18.93 -32.85 -12.89
CA CYS A 633 -19.31 -33.65 -11.74
C CYS A 633 -18.07 -33.95 -10.87
N GLY A 634 -18.24 -33.92 -9.54
CA GLY A 634 -17.14 -34.16 -8.61
C GLY A 634 -16.67 -35.61 -8.48
N THR A 635 -17.38 -36.58 -9.08
CA THR A 635 -17.01 -38.02 -9.10
C THR A 635 -17.51 -38.70 -10.38
N SER A 636 -16.95 -39.87 -10.72
CA SER A 636 -17.44 -40.72 -11.80
C SER A 636 -18.86 -41.23 -11.49
N GLY A 637 -19.88 -40.62 -12.08
CA GLY A 637 -21.26 -41.13 -12.04
C GLY A 637 -22.35 -40.12 -11.70
N CYS A 638 -22.02 -38.83 -11.48
CA CYS A 638 -23.01 -37.73 -11.30
C CYS A 638 -24.11 -37.96 -10.22
N GLY A 639 -23.94 -38.92 -9.32
CA GLY A 639 -25.01 -39.43 -8.43
C GLY A 639 -24.90 -39.04 -6.95
N GLY A 640 -24.32 -37.90 -6.62
CA GLY A 640 -24.05 -37.48 -5.23
C GLY A 640 -25.19 -36.69 -4.54
N THR A 641 -25.16 -36.64 -3.20
CA THR A 641 -26.05 -35.84 -2.31
C THR A 641 -25.91 -34.33 -2.57
N ALA A 642 -26.91 -33.53 -2.16
CA ALA A 642 -27.04 -32.10 -2.48
C ALA A 642 -25.82 -31.18 -2.24
N GLY A 643 -24.91 -31.51 -1.31
CA GLY A 643 -23.67 -30.76 -1.07
C GLY A 643 -22.50 -31.09 -2.02
N TYR A 644 -22.61 -32.16 -2.82
CA TYR A 644 -21.56 -32.62 -3.76
C TYR A 644 -21.63 -31.97 -5.15
N ASN A 645 -22.67 -31.17 -5.41
CA ASN A 645 -22.95 -30.54 -6.70
C ASN A 645 -22.80 -29.01 -6.67
N SER A 646 -22.27 -28.44 -5.59
CA SER A 646 -21.86 -27.04 -5.54
C SER A 646 -20.36 -26.91 -5.73
N HIS A 647 -19.93 -25.86 -6.41
CA HIS A 647 -18.53 -25.61 -6.72
C HIS A 647 -18.23 -24.12 -6.79
N ALA A 648 -16.95 -23.81 -6.81
CA ALA A 648 -16.44 -22.51 -7.21
C ALA A 648 -15.47 -22.71 -8.36
N ALA A 649 -15.50 -21.81 -9.35
CA ALA A 649 -14.61 -21.88 -10.50
C ALA A 649 -14.17 -20.50 -10.95
N ILE A 650 -13.03 -20.46 -11.63
CA ILE A 650 -12.65 -19.35 -12.50
C ILE A 650 -13.38 -19.59 -13.83
N VAL A 651 -14.02 -18.57 -14.37
CA VAL A 651 -14.81 -18.63 -15.61
C VAL A 651 -14.46 -17.48 -16.54
N TYR A 652 -14.62 -17.69 -17.85
CA TYR A 652 -14.28 -16.73 -18.90
C TYR A 652 -15.47 -16.53 -19.86
N TRP A 653 -15.24 -15.98 -21.05
CA TRP A 653 -16.27 -15.82 -22.10
C TRP A 653 -16.20 -16.96 -23.11
N GLY A 654 -17.33 -17.26 -23.76
CA GLY A 654 -17.41 -18.20 -24.89
C GLY A 654 -16.82 -17.69 -26.19
N HIS A 655 -17.14 -18.36 -27.29
CA HIS A 655 -16.59 -17.99 -28.60
C HIS A 655 -16.88 -16.53 -28.97
N GLU A 656 -15.95 -15.88 -29.66
CA GLU A 656 -16.09 -14.47 -30.05
C GLU A 656 -16.92 -14.28 -31.34
N VAL A 657 -17.00 -15.33 -32.16
CA VAL A 657 -17.70 -15.34 -33.46
C VAL A 657 -18.39 -16.69 -33.68
N PRO A 658 -19.46 -16.73 -34.50
CA PRO A 658 -20.03 -18.00 -34.95
C PRO A 658 -19.01 -18.78 -35.80
N GLU A 659 -19.03 -20.11 -35.69
CA GLU A 659 -18.14 -21.01 -36.41
C GLU A 659 -18.92 -22.14 -37.08
N ALA A 660 -18.93 -22.14 -38.42
CA ALA A 660 -19.63 -23.13 -39.23
C ALA A 660 -18.76 -24.33 -39.67
N ASP A 661 -17.44 -24.28 -39.48
CA ASP A 661 -16.48 -25.28 -39.99
C ASP A 661 -15.45 -25.65 -38.90
N GLY A 662 -15.84 -26.60 -38.04
CA GLY A 662 -15.07 -27.09 -36.90
C GLY A 662 -15.78 -28.27 -36.23
N ALA A 663 -15.10 -28.95 -35.28
CA ALA A 663 -15.65 -30.15 -34.64
C ALA A 663 -16.89 -29.89 -33.75
N TYR A 664 -17.24 -28.62 -33.51
CA TYR A 664 -18.25 -28.20 -32.51
C TYR A 664 -19.38 -27.30 -33.05
N PHE A 665 -19.41 -26.91 -34.33
CA PHE A 665 -20.50 -26.15 -34.99
C PHE A 665 -21.22 -25.09 -34.12
N ILE A 666 -20.61 -23.91 -33.93
CA ILE A 666 -21.07 -22.89 -32.98
C ILE A 666 -21.89 -21.81 -33.70
N ASN A 667 -23.21 -21.83 -33.52
CA ASN A 667 -24.11 -20.88 -34.22
C ASN A 667 -24.57 -19.68 -33.37
N SER A 668 -24.51 -19.77 -32.04
CA SER A 668 -24.90 -18.69 -31.12
C SER A 668 -23.84 -18.51 -30.02
N PRO A 669 -22.68 -17.92 -30.36
CA PRO A 669 -21.60 -17.66 -29.39
C PRO A 669 -22.04 -16.79 -28.21
N GLU A 670 -23.05 -15.95 -28.41
CA GLU A 670 -23.66 -15.10 -27.39
C GLU A 670 -24.42 -15.88 -26.30
N ALA A 671 -24.82 -17.13 -26.58
CA ALA A 671 -25.40 -18.06 -25.63
C ALA A 671 -24.37 -19.06 -25.07
N ASP A 672 -23.13 -19.05 -25.58
CA ASP A 672 -22.05 -19.88 -25.04
C ASP A 672 -21.61 -19.34 -23.69
N ASP A 673 -21.90 -20.14 -22.66
CA ASP A 673 -21.67 -19.76 -21.29
C ASP A 673 -20.17 -19.84 -20.92
N ASN A 674 -19.34 -20.60 -21.66
CA ASN A 674 -17.95 -21.02 -21.36
C ASN A 674 -17.61 -21.16 -19.87
N VAL A 675 -18.59 -21.56 -19.08
CA VAL A 675 -18.44 -21.69 -17.63
C VAL A 675 -17.63 -22.97 -17.35
N HIS A 676 -17.70 -23.99 -18.23
CA HIS A 676 -17.26 -25.35 -17.87
C HIS A 676 -16.66 -26.27 -18.97
N GLY A 677 -16.04 -25.79 -20.07
CA GLY A 677 -15.65 -26.72 -21.16
C GLY A 677 -14.42 -26.43 -22.03
N PHE A 678 -14.29 -27.21 -23.12
CA PHE A 678 -13.13 -27.26 -24.03
C PHE A 678 -13.39 -26.40 -25.27
N PRO A 679 -12.90 -25.16 -25.37
CA PRO A 679 -12.97 -24.47 -26.65
C PRO A 679 -11.97 -25.10 -27.63
N SER A 680 -12.43 -25.41 -28.84
CA SER A 680 -11.54 -25.60 -29.98
C SER A 680 -11.83 -24.50 -30.99
N ALA A 681 -10.81 -23.80 -31.46
CA ALA A 681 -10.94 -22.79 -32.50
C ALA A 681 -10.22 -23.25 -33.79
N PRO A 682 -10.71 -22.86 -34.97
CA PRO A 682 -10.12 -23.19 -36.24
C PRO A 682 -8.89 -22.30 -36.49
N PRO A 683 -7.99 -22.68 -37.40
CA PRO A 683 -6.81 -21.89 -37.72
C PRO A 683 -7.17 -20.45 -38.13
N GLY A 684 -6.70 -19.46 -37.37
CA GLY A 684 -6.92 -18.03 -37.65
C GLY A 684 -7.98 -17.35 -36.77
N VAL A 685 -8.73 -18.10 -35.96
CA VAL A 685 -9.61 -17.57 -34.91
C VAL A 685 -8.93 -17.78 -33.55
N ARG A 686 -8.94 -16.76 -32.69
CA ARG A 686 -8.28 -16.85 -31.38
C ARG A 686 -9.13 -17.73 -30.45
N PRO A 687 -8.59 -18.80 -29.85
CA PRO A 687 -9.36 -19.63 -28.93
C PRO A 687 -9.72 -18.80 -27.69
N PRO A 688 -10.97 -18.88 -27.18
CA PRO A 688 -11.31 -18.23 -25.94
C PRO A 688 -10.50 -18.84 -24.79
N PRO A 689 -10.20 -18.07 -23.73
CA PRO A 689 -9.49 -18.58 -22.58
C PRO A 689 -10.26 -19.71 -21.90
N ARG A 690 -9.51 -20.57 -21.21
CA ARG A 690 -10.04 -21.77 -20.60
C ARG A 690 -9.62 -21.83 -19.15
N SER A 691 -10.56 -22.09 -18.26
CA SER A 691 -10.29 -22.23 -16.84
C SER A 691 -9.86 -23.62 -16.41
N HIS A 692 -10.29 -24.67 -17.11
CA HIS A 692 -9.88 -26.05 -16.82
C HIS A 692 -10.08 -27.01 -18.01
N ALA A 693 -9.13 -27.93 -18.23
CA ALA A 693 -9.21 -29.05 -19.16
C ALA A 693 -9.79 -30.34 -18.61
N ASN A 694 -9.51 -30.62 -17.35
CA ASN A 694 -10.13 -31.69 -16.58
C ASN A 694 -10.38 -31.23 -15.13
N PRO A 695 -11.65 -31.12 -14.69
CA PRO A 695 -12.03 -30.72 -13.33
C PRO A 695 -11.40 -31.56 -12.20
N ALA A 696 -11.00 -32.80 -12.50
CA ALA A 696 -10.40 -33.71 -11.52
C ALA A 696 -8.91 -33.47 -11.27
N THR A 697 -8.22 -32.75 -12.17
CA THR A 697 -6.75 -32.59 -12.13
C THR A 697 -6.29 -31.14 -12.12
N GLU A 698 -7.19 -30.16 -12.29
CA GLU A 698 -6.84 -28.77 -12.48
C GLU A 698 -7.36 -27.86 -11.38
N THR A 699 -6.68 -26.73 -11.22
CA THR A 699 -6.87 -25.80 -10.12
C THR A 699 -7.91 -24.72 -10.41
N GLY A 700 -8.43 -24.60 -11.63
CA GLY A 700 -9.41 -23.57 -11.99
C GLY A 700 -10.83 -23.82 -11.45
N ILE A 701 -11.10 -25.01 -10.87
CA ILE A 701 -12.39 -25.37 -10.27
C ILE A 701 -12.19 -26.19 -8.99
N LYS A 702 -13.06 -25.97 -8.00
CA LYS A 702 -13.09 -26.75 -6.76
C LYS A 702 -14.53 -27.00 -6.33
N PHE A 703 -14.86 -28.26 -6.03
CA PHE A 703 -16.10 -28.58 -5.32
C PHE A 703 -15.99 -28.07 -3.88
N VAL A 704 -16.86 -27.12 -3.55
CA VAL A 704 -16.95 -26.44 -2.25
C VAL A 704 -18.39 -26.58 -1.81
N ASN A 705 -18.63 -26.99 -0.57
CA ASN A 705 -20.01 -27.13 -0.09
C ASN A 705 -20.61 -25.76 0.26
N LEU A 706 -21.34 -25.17 -0.66
CA LEU A 706 -21.93 -23.84 -0.49
C LEU A 706 -23.30 -23.85 0.22
N ARG A 707 -23.77 -25.02 0.68
CA ARG A 707 -25.13 -25.25 1.19
C ARG A 707 -25.23 -25.65 2.66
N ASP A 708 -24.20 -26.29 3.24
CA ASP A 708 -24.30 -26.90 4.58
C ASP A 708 -24.45 -25.88 5.71
N ASN A 709 -25.62 -25.90 6.36
CA ASN A 709 -25.94 -25.49 7.75
C ASN A 709 -27.46 -25.72 7.96
N PRO A 710 -28.00 -25.74 9.19
CA PRO A 710 -29.44 -25.92 9.40
C PRO A 710 -30.26 -24.67 9.05
N ASN A 711 -29.62 -23.50 8.95
CA ASN A 711 -30.25 -22.24 8.55
C ASN A 711 -29.50 -21.63 7.34
N ASP A 712 -28.71 -20.56 7.53
CA ASP A 712 -27.85 -19.93 6.50
C ASP A 712 -26.61 -20.78 6.18
N SER A 713 -26.06 -20.70 4.97
CA SER A 713 -24.78 -21.34 4.65
C SER A 713 -23.63 -20.81 5.52
N SER A 714 -22.46 -21.44 5.43
CA SER A 714 -21.26 -20.92 6.09
C SER A 714 -20.93 -19.49 5.61
N LEU A 715 -20.41 -18.65 6.52
CA LEU A 715 -19.87 -17.35 6.13
C LEU A 715 -18.52 -17.57 5.45
N TYR A 716 -18.41 -17.19 4.19
CA TYR A 716 -17.20 -17.36 3.40
C TYR A 716 -16.41 -16.07 3.28
N HIS A 717 -15.10 -16.18 3.43
CA HIS A 717 -14.11 -15.14 3.13
C HIS A 717 -13.45 -15.46 1.79
N VAL A 718 -13.46 -14.49 0.88
CA VAL A 718 -12.89 -14.65 -0.47
C VAL A 718 -11.79 -13.63 -0.68
N ARG A 719 -10.65 -14.11 -1.14
CA ARG A 719 -9.55 -13.28 -1.64
C ARG A 719 -9.28 -13.65 -3.09
N VAL A 720 -9.29 -12.66 -3.99
CA VAL A 720 -8.93 -12.79 -5.39
C VAL A 720 -7.67 -11.96 -5.66
N GLU A 721 -6.64 -12.58 -6.23
CA GLU A 721 -5.46 -11.90 -6.75
C GLU A 721 -5.37 -12.11 -8.25
N LEU A 722 -5.30 -11.02 -9.00
CA LEU A 722 -5.15 -11.02 -10.46
C LEU A 722 -3.83 -10.32 -10.81
N THR A 723 -2.91 -11.07 -11.40
CA THR A 723 -1.58 -10.56 -11.79
C THR A 723 -1.41 -10.63 -13.32
N PRO A 724 -1.46 -9.49 -14.03
CA PRO A 724 -1.19 -9.42 -15.46
C PRO A 724 0.32 -9.46 -15.76
N THR A 725 0.70 -10.20 -16.81
CA THR A 725 2.04 -10.18 -17.40
C THR A 725 1.92 -9.91 -18.90
N ARG A 726 2.41 -8.75 -19.33
CA ARG A 726 2.27 -8.28 -20.72
C ARG A 726 3.35 -8.88 -21.63
N ALA A 727 2.93 -9.38 -22.79
CA ALA A 727 3.80 -9.79 -23.89
C ALA A 727 3.42 -9.02 -25.17
N SER A 728 4.22 -8.01 -25.51
CA SER A 728 4.02 -7.21 -26.72
C SER A 728 4.65 -7.90 -27.94
N ASN A 729 4.01 -7.76 -29.09
CA ASN A 729 4.46 -8.24 -30.39
C ASN A 729 4.46 -7.08 -31.40
N ALA A 730 5.33 -7.13 -32.40
CA ALA A 730 5.35 -6.14 -33.48
C ALA A 730 4.01 -6.12 -34.23
N ASP A 731 3.40 -7.28 -34.48
CA ASP A 731 1.99 -7.39 -34.85
C ASP A 731 1.12 -7.28 -33.59
N ALA A 732 0.47 -6.14 -33.40
CA ALA A 732 -0.38 -5.90 -32.24
C ALA A 732 -1.54 -6.92 -32.14
N SER A 733 -1.93 -7.56 -33.24
CA SER A 733 -2.93 -8.64 -33.23
C SER A 733 -2.44 -9.91 -32.51
N LEU A 734 -1.14 -10.04 -32.27
CA LEU A 734 -0.54 -11.15 -31.53
C LEU A 734 -0.05 -10.74 -30.13
N SER A 735 -0.14 -9.44 -29.81
CA SER A 735 0.11 -8.96 -28.44
C SER A 735 -0.92 -9.53 -27.49
N ASN A 736 -0.47 -9.90 -26.29
CA ASN A 736 -1.33 -10.52 -25.29
C ASN A 736 -0.88 -10.18 -23.87
N THR A 737 -1.77 -10.42 -22.93
CA THR A 737 -1.54 -10.30 -21.50
C THR A 737 -1.91 -11.62 -20.84
N VAL A 738 -0.92 -12.26 -20.23
CA VAL A 738 -1.12 -13.46 -19.42
C VAL A 738 -1.67 -13.05 -18.06
N MET A 739 -2.86 -13.53 -17.73
CA MET A 739 -3.58 -13.25 -16.50
C MET A 739 -3.46 -14.43 -15.55
N ARG A 740 -2.64 -14.30 -14.51
CA ARG A 740 -2.61 -15.27 -13.40
C ARG A 740 -3.67 -14.88 -12.38
N THR A 741 -4.63 -15.76 -12.18
CA THR A 741 -5.73 -15.57 -11.20
C THR A 741 -5.59 -16.60 -10.10
N GLU A 742 -5.55 -16.14 -8.85
CA GLU A 742 -5.50 -17.00 -7.66
C GLU A 742 -6.64 -16.60 -6.72
N VAL A 743 -7.38 -17.59 -6.22
CA VAL A 743 -8.54 -17.36 -5.35
C VAL A 743 -8.42 -18.22 -4.10
N TRP A 744 -8.60 -17.62 -2.93
CA TRP A 744 -8.74 -18.31 -1.66
C TRP A 744 -10.18 -18.18 -1.20
N ILE A 745 -10.79 -19.33 -0.87
CA ILE A 745 -12.15 -19.42 -0.36
C ILE A 745 -12.05 -20.12 0.99
N ALA A 746 -12.41 -19.41 2.05
CA ALA A 746 -12.24 -19.86 3.42
C ALA A 746 -13.54 -19.75 4.20
N ASP A 747 -13.98 -20.85 4.82
CA ASP A 747 -15.09 -20.84 5.77
C ASP A 747 -14.65 -20.22 7.10
N ASN A 748 -15.41 -19.22 7.56
CA ASN A 748 -15.17 -18.51 8.80
C ASN A 748 -15.09 -19.45 10.02
N ALA A 749 -15.93 -20.49 10.09
CA ALA A 749 -15.99 -21.37 11.26
C ALA A 749 -14.75 -22.26 11.42
N THR A 750 -14.11 -22.62 10.31
CA THR A 750 -12.99 -23.57 10.26
C THR A 750 -11.62 -22.91 10.03
N THR A 751 -11.60 -21.62 9.71
CA THR A 751 -10.37 -20.87 9.40
C THR A 751 -9.87 -20.08 10.61
N SER A 752 -8.56 -20.12 10.88
CA SER A 752 -7.97 -19.35 11.98
C SER A 752 -8.12 -17.84 11.79
N ALA A 753 -8.22 -17.09 12.89
CA ALA A 753 -8.30 -15.63 12.85
C ALA A 753 -7.10 -15.00 12.12
N SER A 754 -5.90 -15.57 12.24
CA SER A 754 -4.70 -15.11 11.53
C SER A 754 -4.82 -15.24 10.01
N ARG A 755 -5.42 -16.33 9.51
CA ARG A 755 -5.66 -16.54 8.08
C ARG A 755 -6.76 -15.65 7.56
N ILE A 756 -7.83 -15.45 8.33
CA ILE A 756 -8.88 -14.47 7.98
C ILE A 756 -8.28 -13.06 7.87
N ALA A 757 -7.40 -12.68 8.81
CA ALA A 757 -6.68 -11.41 8.73
C ALA A 757 -5.77 -11.31 7.49
N ALA A 758 -5.07 -12.40 7.13
CA ALA A 758 -4.27 -12.47 5.91
C ALA A 758 -5.12 -12.27 4.63
N LEU A 759 -6.29 -12.92 4.54
CA LEU A 759 -7.22 -12.77 3.41
C LEU A 759 -7.71 -11.33 3.24
N LYS A 760 -8.04 -10.67 4.37
CA LYS A 760 -8.45 -9.26 4.41
C LYS A 760 -7.33 -8.30 3.99
N ASN A 761 -6.06 -8.68 4.19
CA ASN A 761 -4.93 -7.83 3.87
C ASN A 761 -4.66 -7.76 2.36
N THR A 762 -5.28 -6.81 1.67
CA THR A 762 -5.13 -6.58 0.22
C THR A 762 -3.88 -5.82 -0.19
N THR A 763 -3.11 -5.26 0.74
CA THR A 763 -1.92 -4.47 0.37
C THR A 763 -0.66 -5.31 0.15
N ARG A 764 -0.70 -6.60 0.50
CA ARG A 764 0.37 -7.58 0.25
C ARG A 764 -0.21 -8.83 -0.42
N PRO A 765 0.59 -9.56 -1.22
CA PRO A 765 0.15 -10.82 -1.80
C PRO A 765 0.00 -11.90 -0.73
N MET A 766 -0.92 -12.84 -0.93
CA MET A 766 -1.12 -13.98 -0.03
C MET A 766 0.14 -14.81 0.18
N SER A 767 1.02 -14.92 -0.82
CA SER A 767 2.30 -15.61 -0.72
C SER A 767 3.26 -15.03 0.32
N LEU A 768 3.12 -13.73 0.66
CA LEU A 768 3.86 -13.09 1.75
C LEU A 768 3.10 -13.11 3.08
N GLN A 769 1.77 -13.07 3.04
CA GLN A 769 0.94 -13.04 4.25
C GLN A 769 0.82 -14.41 4.93
N ASP A 770 0.59 -15.47 4.14
CA ASP A 770 0.59 -16.86 4.60
C ASP A 770 1.05 -17.77 3.46
N SER A 771 2.36 -17.95 3.33
CA SER A 771 2.97 -18.84 2.33
C SER A 771 2.52 -20.32 2.43
N THR A 772 1.92 -20.72 3.55
CA THR A 772 1.43 -22.10 3.76
C THR A 772 -0.01 -22.30 3.29
N PHE A 773 -0.74 -21.21 3.02
CA PHE A 773 -2.12 -21.28 2.57
C PHE A 773 -2.18 -21.25 1.05
N ALA A 774 -2.23 -22.43 0.44
CA ALA A 774 -2.41 -22.56 -1.01
C ALA A 774 -3.75 -21.98 -1.47
N SER A 775 -3.78 -21.44 -2.69
CA SER A 775 -5.04 -20.96 -3.28
C SER A 775 -6.03 -22.12 -3.48
N THR A 776 -7.30 -21.84 -3.25
CA THR A 776 -8.40 -22.77 -3.52
C THR A 776 -8.59 -22.96 -5.02
N LEU A 777 -8.51 -21.86 -5.77
CA LEU A 777 -8.53 -21.84 -7.23
C LEU A 777 -7.25 -21.18 -7.75
N GLY A 778 -6.79 -21.62 -8.92
CA GLY A 778 -5.65 -21.04 -9.62
C GLY A 778 -5.75 -21.32 -11.10
N ASP A 779 -5.59 -20.29 -11.92
CA ASP A 779 -5.52 -20.44 -13.38
C ASP A 779 -4.62 -19.36 -14.01
N THR A 780 -4.12 -19.64 -15.21
CA THR A 780 -3.32 -18.72 -16.02
C THR A 780 -3.85 -18.68 -17.44
N ALA A 781 -4.52 -17.56 -17.78
CA ALA A 781 -5.17 -17.37 -19.06
C ALA A 781 -4.44 -16.34 -19.94
N THR A 782 -4.24 -16.66 -21.21
CA THR A 782 -3.68 -15.70 -22.19
C THR A 782 -4.81 -14.89 -22.83
N LEU A 783 -4.82 -13.58 -22.59
CA LEU A 783 -5.80 -12.67 -23.19
C LEU A 783 -5.13 -11.84 -24.29
N TYR A 784 -5.53 -12.06 -25.54
CA TYR A 784 -5.03 -11.26 -26.65
C TYR A 784 -5.61 -9.84 -26.65
N ASP A 785 -4.86 -8.91 -27.21
CA ASP A 785 -5.27 -7.52 -27.32
C ASP A 785 -6.57 -7.36 -28.11
N VAL A 786 -7.40 -6.40 -27.67
CA VAL A 786 -8.73 -6.16 -28.19
C VAL A 786 -8.65 -5.19 -29.35
N LYS A 787 -9.27 -5.56 -30.48
CA LYS A 787 -9.43 -4.69 -31.64
C LYS A 787 -10.27 -3.46 -31.27
N VAL A 788 -9.82 -2.27 -31.66
CA VAL A 788 -10.55 -1.01 -31.44
C VAL A 788 -11.25 -0.57 -32.72
N GLU A 789 -12.57 -0.44 -32.66
CA GLU A 789 -13.41 0.00 -33.80
C GLU A 789 -14.03 1.38 -33.50
N PRO A 790 -14.09 2.32 -34.46
CA PRO A 790 -13.56 2.27 -35.84
C PRO A 790 -12.15 2.88 -35.91
N SER A 791 -11.09 2.15 -35.51
CA SER A 791 -9.72 2.66 -35.52
C SER A 791 -8.83 1.86 -36.48
N SER A 792 -8.55 2.44 -37.65
CA SER A 792 -7.72 1.83 -38.68
C SER A 792 -6.29 2.39 -38.66
N CYS A 793 -5.36 1.57 -39.16
CA CYS A 793 -3.95 1.92 -39.28
C CYS A 793 -3.33 1.24 -40.51
N THR A 794 -2.03 1.42 -40.72
CA THR A 794 -1.30 0.71 -41.78
C THR A 794 -0.12 -0.01 -41.15
N PHE A 795 -0.16 -1.34 -41.17
CA PHE A 795 0.87 -2.15 -40.53
C PHE A 795 2.24 -1.93 -41.19
N GLY A 796 3.27 -1.66 -40.39
CA GLY A 796 4.62 -1.40 -40.88
C GLY A 796 4.84 0.00 -41.48
N ALA A 797 3.87 0.91 -41.36
CA ALA A 797 4.07 2.31 -41.74
C ALA A 797 5.13 2.99 -40.83
N PRO A 798 5.88 4.00 -41.33
CA PRO A 798 6.92 4.69 -40.55
C PRO A 798 6.36 5.47 -39.35
N THR A 799 5.08 5.81 -39.37
CA THR A 799 4.36 6.55 -38.33
C THR A 799 3.13 5.74 -37.92
N ASP A 800 3.04 5.39 -36.65
CA ASP A 800 1.85 4.75 -36.08
C ASP A 800 0.69 5.75 -36.06
N THR A 801 -0.43 5.39 -36.67
CA THR A 801 -1.65 6.20 -36.70
C THR A 801 -2.60 5.83 -35.57
N CYS A 802 -2.27 4.81 -34.77
CA CYS A 802 -3.09 4.39 -33.65
C CYS A 802 -3.07 5.43 -32.51
N PRO A 803 -4.20 5.61 -31.80
CA PRO A 803 -4.25 6.43 -30.59
C PRO A 803 -3.23 5.96 -29.54
N SER A 804 -2.86 6.88 -28.64
CA SER A 804 -2.02 6.58 -27.47
C SER A 804 -2.55 5.35 -26.72
N GLY A 805 -1.65 4.44 -26.35
CA GLY A 805 -2.00 3.17 -25.68
C GLY A 805 -2.33 2.01 -26.62
N GLN A 806 -2.39 2.26 -27.94
CA GLN A 806 -2.76 1.27 -28.95
C GLN A 806 -1.63 1.03 -29.96
N ALA A 807 -1.62 -0.14 -30.59
CA ALA A 807 -0.64 -0.47 -31.63
C ALA A 807 -1.31 -1.09 -32.85
N CYS A 808 -0.69 -0.91 -34.01
CA CYS A 808 -1.21 -1.42 -35.28
C CYS A 808 -0.93 -2.92 -35.47
N GLY A 809 -1.95 -3.71 -35.81
CA GLY A 809 -1.80 -5.12 -36.18
C GLY A 809 -1.81 -5.35 -37.68
N THR A 810 -1.43 -6.54 -38.13
CA THR A 810 -1.36 -6.93 -39.56
C THR A 810 -2.69 -6.83 -40.32
N GLY A 811 -3.81 -6.78 -39.59
CA GLY A 811 -5.14 -6.52 -40.12
C GLY A 811 -5.47 -5.05 -40.39
N ASP A 812 -4.48 -4.14 -40.35
CA ASP A 812 -4.65 -2.69 -40.56
C ASP A 812 -5.63 -2.03 -39.57
N MET A 813 -5.63 -2.54 -38.35
CA MET A 813 -6.51 -2.11 -37.25
C MET A 813 -5.72 -1.90 -35.97
N CYS A 814 -6.16 -0.96 -35.15
CA CYS A 814 -5.55 -0.66 -33.87
C CYS A 814 -6.03 -1.63 -32.79
N TYR A 815 -5.11 -2.03 -31.91
CA TYR A 815 -5.35 -2.94 -30.81
C TYR A 815 -4.92 -2.31 -29.50
N ARG A 816 -5.70 -2.57 -28.44
CA ARG A 816 -5.38 -2.15 -27.07
C ARG A 816 -5.26 -3.36 -26.14
N PRO A 817 -4.54 -3.23 -25.01
CA PRO A 817 -4.50 -4.29 -24.01
C PRO A 817 -5.90 -4.78 -23.59
N ALA A 818 -6.09 -6.09 -23.54
CA ALA A 818 -7.28 -6.69 -22.91
C ALA A 818 -7.31 -6.35 -21.42
N LEU A 819 -8.50 -5.98 -20.91
CA LEU A 819 -8.68 -5.59 -19.50
C LEU A 819 -7.75 -4.43 -19.08
N GLU A 820 -7.39 -3.53 -20.01
CA GLU A 820 -6.57 -2.34 -19.72
C GLU A 820 -7.17 -1.50 -18.58
N ARG A 821 -8.49 -1.35 -18.64
CA ARG A 821 -9.34 -0.75 -17.62
C ARG A 821 -10.42 -1.74 -17.28
N ILE A 822 -10.66 -1.98 -16.00
CA ILE A 822 -11.61 -2.99 -15.54
C ILE A 822 -12.71 -2.37 -14.69
N GLN A 823 -13.87 -3.01 -14.76
CA GLN A 823 -15.01 -2.78 -13.89
C GLN A 823 -15.24 -4.04 -13.06
N LEU A 824 -15.28 -3.86 -11.74
CA LEU A 824 -15.58 -4.94 -10.79
C LEU A 824 -17.08 -4.97 -10.50
N GLY A 825 -17.65 -6.15 -10.34
CA GLY A 825 -19.07 -6.29 -10.01
C GLY A 825 -19.42 -7.69 -9.53
N PHE A 826 -20.70 -7.86 -9.21
CA PHE A 826 -21.29 -9.13 -8.88
C PHE A 826 -22.53 -9.36 -9.72
N THR A 827 -22.70 -10.57 -10.20
CA THR A 827 -23.84 -10.97 -11.01
C THR A 827 -24.52 -12.17 -10.37
N GLY A 828 -25.83 -12.25 -10.47
CA GLY A 828 -26.61 -13.36 -9.96
C GLY A 828 -27.87 -13.57 -10.76
N SER A 829 -28.52 -14.69 -10.50
CA SER A 829 -29.81 -15.01 -11.08
C SER A 829 -30.61 -15.91 -10.14
N GLN A 830 -31.91 -16.02 -10.41
CA GLN A 830 -32.75 -17.03 -9.79
C GLN A 830 -33.43 -17.86 -10.86
N ARG A 831 -33.94 -19.04 -10.49
CA ARG A 831 -34.75 -19.84 -11.40
C ARG A 831 -35.94 -20.48 -10.70
N THR A 832 -35.72 -21.63 -10.07
CA THR A 832 -36.77 -22.52 -9.54
C THR A 832 -36.81 -22.54 -8.02
N SER A 833 -35.80 -21.98 -7.37
CA SER A 833 -35.63 -21.89 -5.92
C SER A 833 -35.32 -20.46 -5.53
N ASP A 834 -35.87 -20.03 -4.40
CA ASP A 834 -35.52 -18.77 -3.78
C ASP A 834 -34.05 -18.80 -3.35
N GLN A 835 -33.38 -17.65 -3.42
CA GLN A 835 -32.02 -17.47 -2.98
C GLN A 835 -31.87 -16.06 -2.42
N GLU A 836 -31.00 -15.90 -1.43
CA GLU A 836 -30.53 -14.59 -1.04
C GLU A 836 -29.07 -14.70 -0.65
N VAL A 837 -28.25 -13.77 -1.14
CA VAL A 837 -26.81 -13.71 -0.89
C VAL A 837 -26.49 -12.35 -0.35
N GLU A 838 -25.93 -12.29 0.86
CA GLU A 838 -25.39 -11.05 1.42
C GLU A 838 -23.90 -10.99 1.16
N ILE A 839 -23.44 -9.94 0.47
CA ILE A 839 -22.04 -9.65 0.19
C ILE A 839 -21.67 -8.38 0.95
N GLN A 840 -20.59 -8.47 1.74
CA GLN A 840 -20.15 -7.41 2.64
C GLN A 840 -18.62 -7.29 2.65
N ASP A 841 -18.12 -6.21 3.23
CA ASP A 841 -16.68 -5.97 3.42
C ASP A 841 -15.89 -6.06 2.10
N PHE A 842 -16.51 -5.64 0.98
CA PHE A 842 -15.85 -5.60 -0.32
C PHE A 842 -14.80 -4.49 -0.34
N PHE A 843 -13.58 -4.87 -0.64
CA PHE A 843 -12.47 -3.93 -0.80
C PHE A 843 -11.47 -4.44 -1.82
N THR A 844 -10.90 -3.53 -2.60
CA THR A 844 -9.87 -3.85 -3.60
C THR A 844 -8.70 -2.88 -3.46
N THR A 845 -7.49 -3.44 -3.36
CA THR A 845 -6.26 -2.67 -3.56
C THR A 845 -5.83 -2.78 -5.01
N TRP A 846 -5.69 -1.63 -5.66
CA TRP A 846 -5.20 -1.49 -7.03
C TRP A 846 -3.68 -1.42 -7.02
N LEU A 847 -3.01 -2.23 -7.82
CA LEU A 847 -1.55 -2.28 -7.88
C LEU A 847 -1.04 -1.43 -9.05
N GLU A 848 -0.15 -0.49 -8.75
CA GLU A 848 0.46 0.43 -9.72
C GLU A 848 1.74 -0.12 -10.36
#